data_AF-A0A9D0Z9D3-F1
#
_entry.id   AF-A0A9D0Z9D3-F1
#
_cell.length_a   1.000
_cell.length_b   1.000
_cell.length_c   1.000
_cell.angle_alpha   90.00
_cell.angle_beta   90.00
_cell.angle_gamma   90.00
#
_symmetry.space_group_name_H-M   'P 1'
#
loop_
_entity.id
_entity.type
_entity.pdbx_description
1 polymer ?
#
loop_
_entity_poly.entity_id
_entity_poly.type
_entity_poly.pdbx_seq_one_letter_code
_entity_poly.pdbx_strand_id
1 'polypeptide(L)'
;MKRKLSVGLVLAIVLIVATAATALAFTISRTFFEGVARLQLESGYYNAWSLEEKVEVLDMMVENGIVAAEGDVQAILEGDMDDDAREAALDALMLERYGGGVTEPWMLENIGIESILTTEMGPQTEWTLEEKAWYTGMMLELGLLGYDTDLYLLPGEDVISPEEAEQAARAAAAAAFGVDPAEMDAYDALIDYGVYRAEAEYKDPYYTVYFVTRDEDGGIADYAYDYTCYVASDGRILSSADGYRFITSPQENADAQRAQAEAEQVGGEAFLDEHRAQLEALEAALHPIDGAYLPEGSMALKDGTLLHYGRLHGDNDSQSSDDPVLYATCVDAQGAERWSLTLPEEGAAVDGAVQLEGGDILLYVSADTLTCGPYRQVRLSAQGEVLETLSLPTTLEMSGVQPEDEDQNFPYTGHEGFLLMTALGQTNTPFFAQLDAAGQVVWAHAYEAFAGCAVRLYPTQGGYIAQGRSGNLPAIWTLDMQGNITGQASLAGLEGMTLGAPMQQADGSFLAAGIGEDETVCLVAFEADGTVLWTSERIQTALALSVTAPIPSGDGFVFAARHDVNAYTPSRHLGVFFCGADGSLTERYPQGADGQDMMGVWQLLPVGSDGQAAVVSWGYDSDAGDQRVTSLLVMDL
;
A
#
# COMPACT_ATOMS: atom_id res chain seq x y z
N MET A 1 -30.10 32.58 -61.58
CA MET A 1 -30.77 31.76 -60.55
C MET A 1 -29.74 31.45 -59.47
N LYS A 2 -29.88 31.98 -58.24
CA LYS A 2 -29.05 31.58 -57.10
C LYS A 2 -29.57 30.21 -56.61
N ARG A 3 -28.78 29.15 -56.76
CA ARG A 3 -29.13 27.82 -56.22
C ARG A 3 -29.06 27.90 -54.70
N LYS A 4 -30.19 27.69 -54.02
CA LYS A 4 -30.23 27.56 -52.56
C LYS A 4 -29.74 26.16 -52.20
N LEU A 5 -28.78 26.07 -51.29
CA LEU A 5 -28.31 24.80 -50.72
C LEU A 5 -29.49 24.12 -50.02
N SER A 6 -29.61 22.79 -50.14
CA SER A 6 -30.67 22.03 -49.47
C SER A 6 -30.37 21.94 -47.97
N VAL A 7 -31.41 21.96 -47.14
CA VAL A 7 -31.29 21.88 -45.68
C VAL A 7 -30.53 20.62 -45.24
N GLY A 8 -30.70 19.49 -45.94
CA GLY A 8 -29.94 18.25 -45.67
C GLY A 8 -28.44 18.36 -45.96
N LEU A 9 -28.03 19.18 -46.94
CA LEU A 9 -26.62 19.43 -47.21
C LEU A 9 -25.99 20.35 -46.16
N VAL A 10 -26.75 21.32 -45.64
CA VAL A 10 -26.32 22.16 -44.52
C VAL A 10 -26.14 21.34 -43.25
N LEU A 11 -27.08 20.44 -42.94
CA LEU A 11 -27.00 19.54 -41.79
C LEU A 11 -25.80 18.59 -41.88
N ALA A 12 -25.56 18.00 -43.07
CA ALA A 12 -24.40 17.15 -43.30
C ALA A 12 -23.07 17.92 -43.19
N ILE A 13 -23.00 19.15 -43.67
CA ILE A 13 -21.80 19.99 -43.51
C ILE A 13 -21.60 20.38 -42.04
N VAL A 14 -22.66 20.70 -41.29
CA VAL A 14 -22.56 20.99 -39.85
C VAL A 14 -22.09 19.76 -39.08
N LEU A 15 -22.59 18.56 -39.39
CA LEU A 15 -22.15 17.31 -38.77
C LEU A 15 -20.69 16.97 -39.12
N ILE A 16 -20.28 17.15 -40.38
CA ILE A 16 -18.89 16.93 -40.81
C ILE A 16 -17.94 17.95 -40.19
N VAL A 17 -18.36 19.22 -40.09
CA VAL A 17 -17.53 20.27 -39.45
C VAL A 17 -17.48 20.08 -37.94
N ALA A 18 -18.57 19.65 -37.29
CA ALA A 18 -18.60 19.39 -35.85
C ALA A 18 -17.73 18.17 -35.48
N THR A 19 -17.79 17.08 -36.25
CA THR A 19 -16.95 15.88 -36.05
C THR A 19 -15.48 16.12 -36.39
N ALA A 20 -15.19 16.88 -37.46
CA ALA A 20 -13.82 17.25 -37.79
C ALA A 20 -13.22 18.26 -36.79
N ALA A 21 -14.03 19.15 -36.21
CA ALA A 21 -13.57 20.11 -35.20
C ALA A 21 -13.31 19.45 -33.84
N THR A 22 -14.12 18.48 -33.41
CA THR A 22 -13.88 17.69 -32.18
C THR A 22 -12.66 16.80 -32.32
N ALA A 23 -12.49 16.08 -33.43
CA ALA A 23 -11.29 15.27 -33.68
C ALA A 23 -10.00 16.11 -33.78
N LEU A 24 -10.07 17.33 -34.32
CA LEU A 24 -8.92 18.24 -34.42
C LEU A 24 -8.57 18.87 -33.07
N ALA A 25 -9.56 19.30 -32.27
CA ALA A 25 -9.34 19.77 -30.90
C ALA A 25 -8.72 18.67 -30.01
N PHE A 26 -9.18 17.44 -30.18
CA PHE A 26 -8.65 16.27 -29.49
C PHE A 26 -7.23 15.88 -29.91
N THR A 27 -6.85 16.07 -31.18
CA THR A 27 -5.47 15.77 -31.62
C THR A 27 -4.48 16.86 -31.18
N ILE A 28 -4.92 18.11 -31.12
CA ILE A 28 -4.10 19.25 -30.67
C ILE A 28 -3.76 19.09 -29.18
N SER A 29 -4.73 18.74 -28.32
CA SER A 29 -4.48 18.57 -26.88
C SER A 29 -3.54 17.42 -26.52
N ARG A 30 -3.47 16.33 -27.30
CA ARG A 30 -2.61 15.17 -27.00
C ARG A 30 -1.11 15.50 -26.96
N THR A 31 -0.63 16.34 -27.88
CA THR A 31 0.81 16.69 -27.91
C THR A 31 1.21 17.52 -26.68
N PHE A 32 0.30 18.39 -26.21
CA PHE A 32 0.47 19.12 -24.96
C PHE A 32 0.56 18.17 -23.76
N PHE A 33 -0.39 17.24 -23.62
CA PHE A 33 -0.39 16.28 -22.51
C PHE A 33 0.83 15.36 -22.53
N GLU A 34 1.26 14.88 -23.69
CA GLU A 34 2.49 14.08 -23.84
C GLU A 34 3.74 14.90 -23.44
N GLY A 35 3.78 16.19 -23.79
CA GLY A 35 4.84 17.12 -23.39
C GLY A 35 4.90 17.33 -21.88
N VAL A 36 3.75 17.60 -21.25
CA VAL A 36 3.63 17.75 -19.80
C VAL A 36 3.98 16.46 -19.08
N ALA A 37 3.52 15.30 -19.56
CA ALA A 37 3.83 14.00 -18.98
C ALA A 37 5.33 13.71 -19.04
N ARG A 38 5.99 14.01 -20.17
CA ARG A 38 7.45 13.86 -20.30
C ARG A 38 8.20 14.80 -19.37
N LEU A 39 7.78 16.06 -19.28
CA LEU A 39 8.38 17.02 -18.36
C LEU A 39 8.22 16.56 -16.91
N GLN A 40 7.06 15.97 -16.56
CA GLN A 40 6.87 15.40 -15.24
C GLN A 40 7.80 14.22 -14.96
N LEU A 41 8.05 13.37 -15.96
CA LEU A 41 9.02 12.27 -15.85
C LEU A 41 10.46 12.80 -15.66
N GLU A 42 10.83 13.87 -16.35
CA GLU A 42 12.19 14.40 -16.38
C GLU A 42 12.51 15.31 -15.18
N SER A 43 11.53 16.08 -14.71
CA SER A 43 11.72 17.20 -13.78
C SER A 43 10.76 17.17 -12.58
N GLY A 44 9.95 16.12 -12.41
CA GLY A 44 9.02 15.96 -11.29
C GLY A 44 7.74 16.79 -11.43
N TYR A 45 7.07 17.09 -10.31
CA TYR A 45 5.86 17.92 -10.33
C TYR A 45 6.18 19.40 -10.60
N TYR A 46 5.16 20.21 -10.88
CA TYR A 46 5.33 21.59 -11.35
C TYR A 46 6.27 22.47 -10.49
N ASN A 47 6.27 22.29 -9.16
CA ASN A 47 7.13 23.04 -8.24
C ASN A 47 8.63 22.81 -8.45
N ALA A 48 9.01 21.65 -9.03
CA ALA A 48 10.39 21.29 -9.29
C ALA A 48 10.89 21.77 -10.67
N TRP A 49 10.00 22.26 -11.53
CA TRP A 49 10.35 22.76 -12.86
C TRP A 49 11.10 24.10 -12.78
N SER A 50 12.09 24.26 -13.64
CA SER A 50 12.75 25.53 -13.87
C SER A 50 11.80 26.54 -14.53
N LEU A 51 12.11 27.83 -14.38
CA LEU A 51 11.37 28.90 -15.04
C LEU A 51 11.29 28.72 -16.57
N GLU A 52 12.33 28.19 -17.20
CA GLU A 52 12.35 27.92 -18.65
C GLU A 52 11.32 26.84 -19.03
N GLU A 53 11.29 25.75 -18.29
CA GLU A 53 10.31 24.65 -18.48
C GLU A 53 8.87 25.12 -18.21
N LYS A 54 8.64 25.91 -17.14
CA LYS A 54 7.32 26.50 -16.85
C LYS A 54 6.84 27.41 -17.98
N VAL A 55 7.74 28.21 -18.56
CA VAL A 55 7.45 29.07 -19.71
C VAL A 55 7.16 28.24 -20.96
N GLU A 56 7.90 27.16 -21.21
CA GLU A 56 7.66 26.25 -22.33
C GLU A 56 6.29 25.60 -22.24
N VAL A 57 5.87 25.17 -21.04
CA VAL A 57 4.51 24.65 -20.82
C VAL A 57 3.45 25.71 -21.08
N LEU A 58 3.64 26.95 -20.62
CA LEU A 58 2.71 28.03 -20.94
C LEU A 58 2.62 28.32 -22.45
N ASP A 59 3.74 28.27 -23.16
CA ASP A 59 3.77 28.42 -24.61
C ASP A 59 2.98 27.29 -25.30
N MET A 60 3.20 26.04 -24.88
CA MET A 60 2.40 24.91 -25.34
C MET A 60 0.90 25.08 -25.02
N MET A 61 0.53 25.63 -23.86
CA MET A 61 -0.87 25.92 -23.52
C MET A 61 -1.49 26.94 -24.48
N VAL A 62 -0.73 27.96 -24.88
CA VAL A 62 -1.18 28.95 -25.88
C VAL A 62 -1.30 28.31 -27.26
N GLU A 63 -0.29 27.57 -27.71
CA GLU A 63 -0.28 26.91 -29.02
C GLU A 63 -1.44 25.93 -29.20
N ASN A 64 -1.83 25.25 -28.10
CA ASN A 64 -2.92 24.29 -28.09
C ASN A 64 -4.28 24.91 -27.75
N GLY A 65 -4.35 26.24 -27.60
CA GLY A 65 -5.59 26.98 -27.37
C GLY A 65 -6.22 26.76 -25.99
N ILE A 66 -5.44 26.27 -25.03
CA ILE A 66 -5.86 26.04 -23.63
C ILE A 66 -6.00 27.39 -22.91
N VAL A 67 -5.06 28.31 -23.17
CA VAL A 67 -5.11 29.70 -22.69
C VAL A 67 -4.94 30.68 -23.85
N ALA A 68 -5.49 31.88 -23.68
CA ALA A 68 -5.31 32.96 -24.63
C ALA A 68 -4.01 33.73 -24.35
N ALA A 69 -3.28 34.10 -25.40
CA ALA A 69 -2.10 34.95 -25.30
C ALA A 69 -2.47 36.42 -25.06
N GLU A 70 -3.02 36.72 -23.89
CA GLU A 70 -3.45 38.07 -23.49
C GLU A 70 -3.06 38.35 -22.03
N GLY A 71 -2.91 39.63 -21.67
CA GLY A 71 -2.67 40.05 -20.29
C GLY A 71 -1.38 39.47 -19.70
N ASP A 72 -1.49 38.85 -18.52
CA ASP A 72 -0.35 38.29 -17.79
C ASP A 72 0.32 37.15 -18.56
N VAL A 73 -0.43 36.32 -19.30
CA VAL A 73 0.13 35.25 -20.17
C VAL A 73 1.07 35.84 -21.22
N GLN A 74 0.65 36.95 -21.87
CA GLN A 74 1.49 37.61 -22.86
C GLN A 74 2.74 38.25 -22.23
N ALA A 75 2.59 38.89 -21.07
CA ALA A 75 3.71 39.52 -20.35
C ALA A 75 4.76 38.48 -19.90
N ILE A 76 4.29 37.29 -19.46
CA ILE A 76 5.15 36.16 -19.14
C ILE A 76 5.89 35.70 -20.40
N LEU A 77 5.22 35.43 -21.52
CA LEU A 77 5.87 34.88 -22.72
C LEU A 77 6.86 35.86 -23.38
N GLU A 78 6.55 37.16 -23.39
CA GLU A 78 7.42 38.18 -23.99
C GLU A 78 8.67 38.52 -23.15
N GLY A 79 8.70 38.09 -21.88
CA GLY A 79 9.82 38.36 -20.97
C GLY A 79 9.90 39.82 -20.53
N ASP A 80 8.76 40.50 -20.45
CA ASP A 80 8.65 41.92 -20.07
C ASP A 80 8.77 42.15 -18.55
N MET A 81 8.98 41.07 -17.79
CA MET A 81 9.10 41.01 -16.33
C MET A 81 10.49 40.48 -15.94
N ASP A 82 10.95 40.79 -14.72
CA ASP A 82 12.10 40.07 -14.15
C ASP A 82 11.73 38.63 -13.77
N ASP A 83 12.74 37.77 -13.64
CA ASP A 83 12.56 36.32 -13.48
C ASP A 83 11.69 35.96 -12.25
N ASP A 84 11.90 36.61 -11.11
CA ASP A 84 11.12 36.36 -9.88
C ASP A 84 9.64 36.75 -10.06
N ALA A 85 9.38 37.91 -10.67
CA ALA A 85 8.02 38.37 -10.96
C ALA A 85 7.32 37.50 -12.02
N ARG A 86 8.09 36.98 -12.98
CA ARG A 86 7.61 36.09 -14.03
C ARG A 86 7.22 34.73 -13.48
N GLU A 87 8.06 34.16 -12.61
CA GLU A 87 7.79 32.89 -11.93
C GLU A 87 6.56 32.99 -11.02
N ALA A 88 6.46 34.05 -10.21
CA ALA A 88 5.30 34.25 -9.35
C ALA A 88 3.97 34.40 -10.14
N ALA A 89 4.03 35.01 -11.33
CA ALA A 89 2.85 35.14 -12.20
C ALA A 89 2.45 33.80 -12.84
N LEU A 90 3.43 32.96 -13.23
CA LEU A 90 3.20 31.60 -13.69
C LEU A 90 2.56 30.73 -12.60
N ASP A 91 3.14 30.75 -11.40
CA ASP A 91 2.66 29.96 -10.28
C ASP A 91 1.21 30.32 -9.90
N ALA A 92 0.88 31.62 -9.90
CA ALA A 92 -0.49 32.08 -9.67
C ALA A 92 -1.47 31.58 -10.75
N LEU A 93 -1.07 31.63 -12.03
CA LEU A 93 -1.89 31.13 -13.13
C LEU A 93 -2.14 29.62 -13.01
N MET A 94 -1.12 28.85 -12.66
CA MET A 94 -1.20 27.40 -12.53
C MET A 94 -2.03 26.99 -11.31
N LEU A 95 -1.89 27.68 -10.17
CA LEU A 95 -2.76 27.47 -9.00
C LEU A 95 -4.22 27.79 -9.29
N GLU A 96 -4.49 28.93 -9.93
CA GLU A 96 -5.87 29.32 -10.26
C GLU A 96 -6.55 28.27 -11.13
N ARG A 97 -5.82 27.67 -12.08
CA ARG A 97 -6.38 26.74 -13.05
C ARG A 97 -6.41 25.29 -12.55
N TYR A 98 -5.32 24.81 -11.96
CA TYR A 98 -5.10 23.40 -11.65
C TYR A 98 -5.04 23.10 -10.15
N GLY A 99 -5.04 24.11 -9.28
CA GLY A 99 -4.99 23.94 -7.83
C GLY A 99 -6.27 23.42 -7.18
N GLY A 100 -7.29 23.03 -7.95
CA GLY A 100 -8.55 22.48 -7.41
C GLY A 100 -9.32 23.44 -6.50
N GLY A 101 -9.13 24.75 -6.65
CA GLY A 101 -9.70 25.80 -5.79
C GLY A 101 -8.86 26.12 -4.54
N VAL A 102 -7.71 25.46 -4.35
CA VAL A 102 -6.73 25.78 -3.31
C VAL A 102 -5.72 26.78 -3.88
N THR A 103 -5.56 27.91 -3.20
CA THR A 103 -4.66 29.01 -3.63
C THR A 103 -3.36 29.06 -2.83
N GLU A 104 -3.12 28.08 -1.95
CA GLU A 104 -1.94 28.03 -1.10
C GLU A 104 -0.72 27.50 -1.88
N PRO A 105 0.49 28.05 -1.69
CA PRO A 105 1.67 27.69 -2.49
C PRO A 105 2.07 26.22 -2.46
N TRP A 106 1.80 25.48 -1.37
CA TRP A 106 2.10 24.05 -1.29
C TRP A 106 1.34 23.25 -2.36
N MET A 107 0.18 23.72 -2.83
CA MET A 107 -0.59 23.03 -3.86
C MET A 107 0.16 22.93 -5.20
N LEU A 108 1.17 23.77 -5.44
CA LEU A 108 2.04 23.68 -6.63
C LEU A 108 2.77 22.33 -6.72
N GLU A 109 3.02 21.65 -5.60
CA GLU A 109 3.68 20.35 -5.55
C GLU A 109 2.79 19.20 -6.06
N ASN A 110 1.48 19.42 -6.14
CA ASN A 110 0.49 18.44 -6.61
C ASN A 110 0.01 18.70 -8.05
N ILE A 111 0.50 19.77 -8.69
CA ILE A 111 0.15 20.06 -10.08
C ILE A 111 1.01 19.17 -10.99
N GLY A 112 0.35 18.26 -11.71
CA GLY A 112 0.96 17.34 -12.66
C GLY A 112 -0.02 16.94 -13.78
N ILE A 113 0.36 15.91 -14.54
CA ILE A 113 -0.40 15.44 -15.70
C ILE A 113 -1.83 15.04 -15.34
N GLU A 114 -2.05 14.44 -14.17
CA GLU A 114 -3.37 14.00 -13.73
C GLU A 114 -4.32 15.18 -13.45
N SER A 115 -3.86 16.18 -12.68
CA SER A 115 -4.66 17.38 -12.41
C SER A 115 -4.94 18.16 -13.70
N ILE A 116 -3.94 18.27 -14.58
CA ILE A 116 -4.07 18.97 -15.86
C ILE A 116 -5.06 18.23 -16.78
N LEU A 117 -4.95 16.91 -16.92
CA LEU A 117 -5.90 16.11 -17.70
C LEU A 117 -7.33 16.23 -17.16
N THR A 118 -7.50 16.12 -15.85
CA THR A 118 -8.83 16.19 -15.22
C THR A 118 -9.47 17.56 -15.44
N THR A 119 -8.69 18.65 -15.36
CA THR A 119 -9.20 20.00 -15.63
C THR A 119 -9.51 20.24 -17.11
N GLU A 120 -8.64 19.79 -18.03
CA GLU A 120 -8.79 20.11 -19.46
C GLU A 120 -9.70 19.14 -20.23
N MET A 121 -9.73 17.87 -19.84
CA MET A 121 -10.56 16.84 -20.47
C MET A 121 -11.84 16.52 -19.68
N GLY A 122 -11.97 17.05 -18.47
CA GLY A 122 -13.05 16.70 -17.56
C GLY A 122 -12.79 15.36 -16.85
N PRO A 123 -13.74 14.91 -16.01
CA PRO A 123 -13.58 13.69 -15.22
C PRO A 123 -13.45 12.47 -16.12
N GLN A 124 -12.59 11.52 -15.74
CA GLN A 124 -12.32 10.32 -16.52
C GLN A 124 -13.58 9.46 -16.76
N THR A 125 -14.60 9.56 -15.91
CA THR A 125 -15.89 8.89 -16.09
C THR A 125 -16.64 9.33 -17.35
N GLU A 126 -16.34 10.50 -17.90
CA GLU A 126 -16.94 11.02 -19.14
C GLU A 126 -16.09 10.77 -20.38
N TRP A 127 -14.88 10.24 -20.22
CA TRP A 127 -13.99 9.96 -21.34
C TRP A 127 -14.50 8.79 -22.18
N THR A 128 -14.33 8.91 -23.48
CA THR A 128 -14.51 7.83 -24.46
C THR A 128 -13.49 6.71 -24.26
N LEU A 129 -13.77 5.53 -24.80
CA LEU A 129 -12.82 4.40 -24.78
C LEU A 129 -11.50 4.78 -25.47
N GLU A 130 -11.56 5.55 -26.56
CA GLU A 130 -10.38 6.05 -27.29
C GLU A 130 -9.53 7.03 -26.46
N GLU A 131 -10.18 7.83 -25.61
CA GLU A 131 -9.50 8.74 -24.68
C GLU A 131 -8.81 7.97 -23.56
N LYS A 132 -9.51 7.02 -22.92
CA LYS A 132 -8.95 6.18 -21.86
C LYS A 132 -7.79 5.29 -22.35
N ALA A 133 -7.96 4.66 -23.51
CA ALA A 133 -6.92 3.83 -24.12
C ALA A 133 -5.69 4.63 -24.55
N TRP A 134 -5.89 5.84 -25.08
CA TRP A 134 -4.76 6.73 -25.37
C TRP A 134 -4.04 7.18 -24.10
N TYR A 135 -4.78 7.58 -23.07
CA TYR A 135 -4.20 8.02 -21.80
C TYR A 135 -3.31 6.94 -21.18
N THR A 136 -3.83 5.73 -20.99
CA THR A 136 -3.05 4.64 -20.41
C THR A 136 -1.92 4.19 -21.33
N GLY A 137 -2.09 4.23 -22.65
CA GLY A 137 -1.02 4.00 -23.62
C GLY A 137 0.12 5.02 -23.48
N MET A 138 -0.20 6.31 -23.40
CA MET A 138 0.78 7.38 -23.19
C MET A 138 1.54 7.19 -21.88
N MET A 139 0.82 6.96 -20.77
CA MET A 139 1.43 6.76 -19.46
C MET A 139 2.31 5.50 -19.43
N LEU A 140 1.91 4.44 -20.12
CA LEU A 140 2.69 3.21 -20.25
C LEU A 140 3.97 3.41 -21.05
N GLU A 141 3.90 4.10 -22.19
CA GLU A 141 5.06 4.40 -23.04
C GLU A 141 6.11 5.27 -22.34
N LEU A 142 5.65 6.21 -21.51
CA LEU A 142 6.52 7.07 -20.70
C LEU A 142 7.01 6.40 -19.40
N GLY A 143 6.55 5.20 -19.07
CA GLY A 143 6.91 4.51 -17.83
C GLY A 143 6.30 5.12 -16.56
N LEU A 144 5.28 5.97 -16.71
CA LEU A 144 4.57 6.65 -15.61
C LEU A 144 3.34 5.89 -15.11
N LEU A 145 2.85 4.92 -15.88
CA LEU A 145 1.78 4.04 -15.42
C LEU A 145 2.35 3.16 -14.27
N GLY A 146 1.60 2.97 -13.17
CA GLY A 146 1.96 2.03 -12.10
C GLY A 146 1.63 0.58 -12.47
N TYR A 147 2.18 -0.42 -11.77
CA TYR A 147 1.84 -1.84 -12.02
C TYR A 147 0.45 -2.22 -11.45
N ASP A 148 0.00 -1.48 -10.43
CA ASP A 148 -1.24 -1.69 -9.68
C ASP A 148 -2.39 -0.80 -10.20
N THR A 149 -2.60 -0.76 -11.52
CA THR A 149 -3.61 0.11 -12.16
C THR A 149 -4.23 -0.55 -13.40
N ASP A 150 -5.32 0.01 -13.91
CA ASP A 150 -5.99 -0.48 -15.11
C ASP A 150 -5.27 -0.06 -16.39
N LEU A 151 -5.18 -1.00 -17.33
CA LEU A 151 -4.76 -0.75 -18.71
C LEU A 151 -6.01 -0.71 -19.59
N TYR A 152 -6.43 0.49 -19.99
CA TYR A 152 -7.57 0.65 -20.90
C TYR A 152 -7.14 0.37 -22.34
N LEU A 153 -8.00 -0.32 -23.07
CA LEU A 153 -7.76 -0.79 -24.42
C LEU A 153 -8.98 -0.52 -25.30
N LEU A 154 -8.80 -0.69 -26.60
CA LEU A 154 -9.92 -0.70 -27.54
C LEU A 154 -10.31 -2.14 -27.87
N PRO A 155 -11.61 -2.46 -27.93
CA PRO A 155 -12.08 -3.77 -28.35
C PRO A 155 -11.70 -4.02 -29.82
N GLY A 156 -11.20 -5.23 -30.10
CA GLY A 156 -10.88 -5.67 -31.46
C GLY A 156 -12.12 -6.02 -32.28
N GLU A 157 -11.94 -6.26 -33.58
CA GLU A 157 -13.06 -6.60 -34.48
C GLU A 157 -13.79 -7.92 -34.12
N ASP A 158 -13.10 -8.84 -33.42
CA ASP A 158 -13.64 -10.13 -33.01
C ASP A 158 -14.29 -10.11 -31.60
N VAL A 159 -14.35 -8.93 -30.97
CA VAL A 159 -14.93 -8.71 -29.63
C VAL A 159 -16.37 -8.20 -29.79
N ILE A 160 -17.28 -8.61 -28.90
CA ILE A 160 -18.65 -8.08 -28.87
C ILE A 160 -18.65 -6.56 -28.74
N SER A 161 -19.68 -5.87 -29.23
CA SER A 161 -19.72 -4.41 -29.13
C SER A 161 -19.96 -3.92 -27.69
N PRO A 162 -19.60 -2.66 -27.36
CA PRO A 162 -19.94 -2.07 -26.06
C PRO A 162 -21.44 -2.16 -25.74
N GLU A 163 -22.31 -1.96 -26.73
CA GLU A 163 -23.77 -2.07 -26.56
C GLU A 163 -24.23 -3.51 -26.29
N GLU A 164 -23.57 -4.50 -26.90
CA GLU A 164 -23.83 -5.91 -26.61
C GLU A 164 -23.37 -6.28 -25.19
N ALA A 165 -22.24 -5.73 -24.74
CA ALA A 165 -21.73 -5.91 -23.38
C ALA A 165 -22.65 -5.28 -22.34
N GLU A 166 -23.12 -4.04 -22.60
CA GLU A 166 -24.12 -3.37 -21.78
C GLU A 166 -25.40 -4.18 -21.66
N GLN A 167 -25.90 -4.71 -22.79
CA GLN A 167 -27.13 -5.51 -22.79
C GLN A 167 -26.96 -6.80 -21.97
N ALA A 168 -25.81 -7.46 -22.07
CA ALA A 168 -25.49 -8.63 -21.26
C ALA A 168 -25.42 -8.27 -19.77
N ALA A 169 -24.74 -7.17 -19.43
CA ALA A 169 -24.61 -6.66 -18.07
C ALA A 169 -25.98 -6.30 -17.45
N ARG A 170 -26.84 -5.57 -18.17
CA ARG A 170 -28.19 -5.22 -17.70
C ARG A 170 -29.02 -6.46 -17.41
N ALA A 171 -28.98 -7.45 -18.30
CA ALA A 171 -29.71 -8.70 -18.11
C ALA A 171 -29.19 -9.50 -16.90
N ALA A 172 -27.87 -9.52 -16.70
CA ALA A 172 -27.23 -10.22 -15.59
C ALA A 172 -27.55 -9.55 -14.25
N ALA A 173 -27.44 -8.22 -14.16
CA ALA A 173 -27.79 -7.46 -12.96
C ALA A 173 -29.28 -7.63 -12.63
N ALA A 174 -30.19 -7.47 -13.60
CA ALA A 174 -31.61 -7.64 -13.36
C ALA A 174 -31.96 -9.04 -12.83
N ALA A 175 -31.34 -10.08 -13.41
CA ALA A 175 -31.55 -11.45 -12.97
C ALA A 175 -31.00 -11.73 -11.56
N ALA A 176 -29.80 -11.22 -11.25
CA ALA A 176 -29.12 -11.46 -9.98
C ALA A 176 -29.82 -10.78 -8.81
N PHE A 177 -30.19 -9.50 -8.97
CA PHE A 177 -30.83 -8.70 -7.93
C PHE A 177 -32.37 -8.84 -7.92
N GLY A 178 -32.93 -9.57 -8.88
CA GLY A 178 -34.37 -9.81 -8.96
C GLY A 178 -35.19 -8.56 -9.24
N VAL A 179 -34.59 -7.54 -9.87
CA VAL A 179 -35.26 -6.31 -10.29
C VAL A 179 -35.92 -6.49 -11.65
N ASP A 180 -36.97 -5.73 -11.93
CA ASP A 180 -37.60 -5.74 -13.26
C ASP A 180 -36.59 -5.21 -14.28
N PRO A 181 -36.34 -5.88 -15.42
CA PRO A 181 -35.46 -5.35 -16.45
C PRO A 181 -35.79 -3.90 -16.89
N ALA A 182 -37.05 -3.47 -16.81
CA ALA A 182 -37.45 -2.10 -17.12
C ALA A 182 -36.98 -1.08 -16.05
N GLU A 183 -36.67 -1.50 -14.83
CA GLU A 183 -36.09 -0.63 -13.79
C GLU A 183 -34.62 -0.34 -14.09
N MET A 184 -33.92 -1.23 -14.81
CA MET A 184 -32.55 -0.97 -15.24
C MET A 184 -32.46 0.22 -16.19
N ASP A 185 -33.53 0.54 -16.93
CA ASP A 185 -33.57 1.69 -17.86
C ASP A 185 -33.41 3.06 -17.15
N ALA A 186 -33.51 3.10 -15.81
CA ALA A 186 -33.25 4.29 -15.01
C ALA A 186 -31.76 4.60 -14.82
N TYR A 187 -30.87 3.65 -15.15
CA TYR A 187 -29.43 3.76 -14.97
C TYR A 187 -28.71 4.00 -16.29
N ASP A 188 -27.77 4.94 -16.27
CA ASP A 188 -26.78 5.10 -17.33
C ASP A 188 -25.69 4.04 -17.17
N ALA A 189 -25.18 3.53 -18.29
CA ALA A 189 -24.06 2.60 -18.31
C ALA A 189 -22.76 3.36 -18.64
N LEU A 190 -21.77 3.27 -17.76
CA LEU A 190 -20.39 3.63 -18.04
C LEU A 190 -19.65 2.36 -18.42
N ILE A 191 -19.02 2.37 -19.59
CA ILE A 191 -18.41 1.17 -20.17
C ILE A 191 -16.93 1.42 -20.38
N ASP A 192 -16.13 0.55 -19.79
CA ASP A 192 -14.69 0.47 -19.98
C ASP A 192 -14.32 -0.85 -20.62
N TYR A 193 -13.23 -0.85 -21.37
CA TYR A 193 -12.63 -2.07 -21.91
C TYR A 193 -11.15 -2.07 -21.59
N GLY A 194 -10.66 -3.15 -21.01
CA GLY A 194 -9.30 -3.20 -20.52
C GLY A 194 -9.01 -4.44 -19.68
N VAL A 195 -7.90 -4.39 -18.99
CA VAL A 195 -7.44 -5.41 -18.06
C VAL A 195 -6.60 -4.75 -17.00
N TYR A 196 -6.55 -5.34 -15.81
CA TYR A 196 -5.60 -4.89 -14.81
C TYR A 196 -4.17 -5.05 -15.33
N ARG A 197 -3.32 -4.01 -15.23
CA ARG A 197 -2.01 -4.02 -15.90
C ARG A 197 -1.15 -5.21 -15.46
N ALA A 198 -1.20 -5.56 -14.18
CA ALA A 198 -0.48 -6.72 -13.65
C ALA A 198 -0.87 -8.05 -14.33
N GLU A 199 -2.08 -8.13 -14.89
CA GLU A 199 -2.67 -9.30 -15.51
C GLU A 199 -2.58 -9.30 -17.05
N ALA A 200 -2.17 -8.18 -17.65
CA ALA A 200 -2.21 -7.96 -19.10
C ALA A 200 -1.39 -8.97 -19.93
N GLU A 201 -0.40 -9.62 -19.31
CA GLU A 201 0.44 -10.63 -19.98
C GLU A 201 -0.22 -12.03 -20.06
N TYR A 202 -1.20 -12.33 -19.22
CA TYR A 202 -1.75 -13.68 -19.06
C TYR A 202 -3.27 -13.75 -19.00
N LYS A 203 -3.97 -12.62 -19.06
CA LYS A 203 -5.44 -12.54 -19.12
C LYS A 203 -5.91 -11.77 -20.35
N ASP A 204 -7.06 -12.19 -20.88
CA ASP A 204 -7.73 -11.47 -21.96
C ASP A 204 -8.46 -10.24 -21.41
N PRO A 205 -8.46 -9.09 -22.12
CA PRO A 205 -9.25 -7.93 -21.73
C PRO A 205 -10.76 -8.21 -21.72
N TYR A 206 -11.47 -7.43 -20.91
CA TYR A 206 -12.90 -7.54 -20.68
C TYR A 206 -13.54 -6.16 -20.60
N TYR A 207 -14.87 -6.14 -20.71
CA TYR A 207 -15.67 -4.95 -20.43
C TYR A 207 -15.96 -4.85 -18.94
N THR A 208 -15.77 -3.65 -18.38
CA THR A 208 -16.35 -3.27 -17.10
C THR A 208 -17.53 -2.35 -17.36
N VAL A 209 -18.70 -2.73 -16.86
CA VAL A 209 -19.95 -1.98 -17.04
C VAL A 209 -20.44 -1.54 -15.68
N TYR A 210 -20.38 -0.24 -15.42
CA TYR A 210 -20.92 0.39 -14.23
C TYR A 210 -22.30 0.98 -14.52
N PHE A 211 -23.26 0.72 -13.65
CA PHE A 211 -24.58 1.34 -13.69
C PHE A 211 -24.67 2.44 -12.65
N VAL A 212 -24.94 3.66 -13.12
CA VAL A 212 -24.98 4.88 -12.30
C VAL A 212 -26.31 5.60 -12.44
N THR A 213 -26.66 6.33 -11.39
CA THR A 213 -27.70 7.35 -11.44
C THR A 213 -27.05 8.74 -11.55
N ARG A 214 -27.68 9.64 -12.31
CA ARG A 214 -27.27 11.05 -12.37
C ARG A 214 -28.06 11.88 -11.39
N ASP A 215 -27.40 12.85 -10.77
CA ASP A 215 -28.05 13.83 -9.91
C ASP A 215 -28.88 14.87 -10.72
N GLU A 216 -29.53 15.81 -10.01
CA GLU A 216 -30.36 16.85 -10.63
C GLU A 216 -29.56 17.80 -11.56
N ASP A 217 -28.25 17.91 -11.37
CA ASP A 217 -27.34 18.73 -12.17
C ASP A 217 -26.70 17.94 -13.33
N GLY A 218 -27.04 16.64 -13.44
CA GLY A 218 -26.54 15.74 -14.48
C GLY A 218 -25.16 15.16 -14.17
N GLY A 219 -24.60 15.43 -12.99
CA GLY A 219 -23.35 14.88 -12.50
C GLY A 219 -23.52 13.43 -12.03
N ILE A 220 -22.43 12.68 -12.08
CA ILE A 220 -22.31 11.35 -11.48
C ILE A 220 -21.64 11.57 -10.13
N ALA A 221 -22.27 11.14 -9.03
CA ALA A 221 -21.65 11.20 -7.72
C ALA A 221 -20.46 10.22 -7.67
N ASP A 222 -19.29 10.71 -7.25
CA ASP A 222 -18.06 9.91 -7.16
C ASP A 222 -18.29 8.60 -6.38
N TYR A 223 -17.86 7.49 -6.99
CA TYR A 223 -17.86 6.13 -6.43
C TYR A 223 -19.23 5.51 -6.07
N ALA A 224 -20.35 6.09 -6.52
CA ALA A 224 -21.69 5.51 -6.31
C ALA A 224 -22.14 4.68 -7.53
N TYR A 225 -21.60 3.47 -7.65
CA TYR A 225 -22.07 2.49 -8.65
C TYR A 225 -23.13 1.59 -8.03
N ASP A 226 -24.37 1.66 -8.53
CA ASP A 226 -25.47 0.83 -8.01
C ASP A 226 -25.28 -0.64 -8.41
N TYR A 227 -24.72 -0.89 -9.59
CA TYR A 227 -24.37 -2.23 -10.06
C TYR A 227 -23.09 -2.18 -10.89
N THR A 228 -22.24 -3.20 -10.72
CA THR A 228 -21.04 -3.41 -11.54
C THR A 228 -21.09 -4.79 -12.17
N CYS A 229 -20.76 -4.88 -13.46
CA CYS A 229 -20.73 -6.13 -14.22
C CYS A 229 -19.45 -6.21 -15.03
N TYR A 230 -18.88 -7.41 -15.11
CA TYR A 230 -17.71 -7.70 -15.92
C TYR A 230 -18.09 -8.66 -17.04
N VAL A 231 -17.81 -8.30 -18.29
CA VAL A 231 -18.26 -9.04 -19.47
C VAL A 231 -17.06 -9.38 -20.34
N ALA A 232 -16.85 -10.68 -20.54
CA ALA A 232 -15.79 -11.19 -21.40
C ALA A 232 -16.00 -10.77 -22.86
N SER A 233 -14.94 -10.89 -23.66
CA SER A 233 -14.95 -10.54 -25.08
C SER A 233 -16.00 -11.29 -25.93
N ASP A 234 -16.54 -12.41 -25.44
CA ASP A 234 -17.59 -13.21 -26.09
C ASP A 234 -19.02 -12.95 -25.54
N GLY A 235 -19.17 -11.98 -24.63
CA GLY A 235 -20.45 -11.64 -23.99
C GLY A 235 -20.80 -12.47 -22.76
N ARG A 236 -19.92 -13.37 -22.33
CA ARG A 236 -20.11 -14.11 -21.08
C ARG A 236 -19.85 -13.21 -19.87
N ILE A 237 -20.70 -13.31 -18.86
CA ILE A 237 -20.48 -12.63 -17.57
C ILE A 237 -19.35 -13.33 -16.83
N LEU A 238 -18.35 -12.54 -16.42
CA LEU A 238 -17.23 -13.00 -15.62
C LEU A 238 -17.63 -13.12 -14.13
N SER A 239 -16.93 -13.99 -13.43
CA SER A 239 -17.12 -14.30 -12.01
C SER A 239 -15.76 -14.48 -11.32
N SER A 240 -15.75 -14.59 -10.00
CA SER A 240 -14.52 -14.88 -9.25
C SER A 240 -13.81 -16.15 -9.75
N ALA A 241 -14.58 -17.13 -10.23
CA ALA A 241 -14.06 -18.39 -10.77
C ALA A 241 -13.24 -18.24 -12.07
N ASP A 242 -13.32 -17.10 -12.75
CA ASP A 242 -12.49 -16.79 -13.91
C ASP A 242 -11.06 -16.36 -13.51
N GLY A 243 -10.83 -16.11 -12.22
CA GLY A 243 -9.51 -15.85 -11.63
C GLY A 243 -8.87 -14.55 -12.11
N TYR A 244 -9.69 -13.52 -12.36
CA TYR A 244 -9.26 -12.15 -12.58
C TYR A 244 -9.26 -11.40 -11.24
N ARG A 245 -8.34 -10.46 -11.08
CA ARG A 245 -8.24 -9.66 -9.87
C ARG A 245 -9.44 -8.72 -9.71
N PHE A 246 -9.99 -8.66 -8.50
CA PHE A 246 -11.11 -7.78 -8.12
C PHE A 246 -12.42 -7.98 -8.92
N ILE A 247 -12.59 -9.10 -9.63
CA ILE A 247 -13.81 -9.40 -10.39
C ILE A 247 -14.76 -10.29 -9.59
N THR A 248 -16.00 -9.84 -9.48
CA THR A 248 -17.14 -10.63 -9.01
C THR A 248 -18.32 -10.49 -9.96
N SER A 249 -19.09 -11.57 -10.12
CA SER A 249 -20.31 -11.55 -10.90
C SER A 249 -21.45 -10.84 -10.16
N PRO A 250 -22.47 -10.32 -10.87
CA PRO A 250 -23.67 -9.78 -10.23
C PRO A 250 -24.36 -10.77 -9.29
N GLN A 251 -24.32 -12.08 -9.60
CA GLN A 251 -24.91 -13.11 -8.76
C GLN A 251 -24.14 -13.27 -7.44
N GLU A 252 -22.81 -13.27 -7.48
CA GLU A 252 -21.97 -13.32 -6.28
C GLU A 252 -22.21 -12.09 -5.40
N ASN A 253 -22.33 -10.90 -6.00
CA ASN A 253 -22.65 -9.67 -5.28
C ASN A 253 -24.04 -9.72 -4.64
N ALA A 254 -25.06 -10.20 -5.36
CA ALA A 254 -26.40 -10.38 -4.82
C ALA A 254 -26.48 -11.43 -3.71
N ASP A 255 -25.70 -12.52 -3.82
CA ASP A 255 -25.59 -13.56 -2.79
C ASP A 255 -24.92 -13.00 -1.53
N ALA A 256 -23.86 -12.22 -1.67
CA ALA A 256 -23.17 -11.55 -0.58
C ALA A 256 -24.10 -10.57 0.15
N GLN A 257 -24.84 -9.73 -0.58
CA GLN A 257 -25.82 -8.80 0.03
C GLN A 257 -26.94 -9.54 0.76
N ARG A 258 -27.44 -10.67 0.22
CA ARG A 258 -28.45 -11.49 0.90
C ARG A 258 -27.90 -12.14 2.16
N ALA A 259 -26.70 -12.70 2.09
CA ALA A 259 -26.03 -13.27 3.25
C ALA A 259 -25.81 -12.21 4.34
N GLN A 260 -25.43 -10.99 3.97
CA GLN A 260 -25.31 -9.86 4.88
C GLN A 260 -26.66 -9.51 5.53
N ALA A 261 -27.73 -9.34 4.74
CA ALA A 261 -29.06 -9.04 5.28
C ALA A 261 -29.65 -10.15 6.16
N GLU A 262 -29.37 -11.42 5.84
CA GLU A 262 -29.76 -12.58 6.65
C GLU A 262 -28.97 -12.65 7.96
N ALA A 263 -27.67 -12.35 7.92
CA ALA A 263 -26.83 -12.23 9.11
C ALA A 263 -27.31 -11.10 10.03
N GLU A 264 -27.69 -9.96 9.46
CA GLU A 264 -28.29 -8.82 10.17
C GLU A 264 -29.64 -9.17 10.81
N GLN A 265 -30.45 -10.06 10.20
CA GLN A 265 -31.76 -10.48 10.73
C GLN A 265 -31.71 -11.61 11.77
N VAL A 266 -30.75 -12.53 11.69
CA VAL A 266 -30.71 -13.74 12.53
C VAL A 266 -29.67 -13.63 13.66
N GLY A 267 -28.64 -12.81 13.51
CA GLY A 267 -27.45 -12.85 14.35
C GLY A 267 -27.36 -11.80 15.46
N GLY A 268 -27.90 -10.59 15.30
CA GLY A 268 -27.50 -9.42 16.09
C GLY A 268 -27.39 -9.63 17.61
N GLU A 269 -28.47 -10.01 18.29
CA GLU A 269 -28.47 -10.03 19.77
C GLU A 269 -27.76 -11.27 20.37
N ALA A 270 -27.86 -12.43 19.72
CA ALA A 270 -27.21 -13.66 20.17
C ALA A 270 -25.70 -13.68 19.85
N PHE A 271 -25.31 -13.13 18.70
CA PHE A 271 -23.91 -12.86 18.36
C PHE A 271 -23.30 -11.87 19.34
N LEU A 272 -23.99 -10.74 19.62
CA LEU A 272 -23.50 -9.74 20.57
C LEU A 272 -23.39 -10.24 22.02
N ASP A 273 -24.24 -11.18 22.45
CA ASP A 273 -24.13 -11.79 23.79
C ASP A 273 -22.99 -12.82 23.89
N GLU A 274 -22.72 -13.59 22.82
CA GLU A 274 -21.54 -14.45 22.73
C GLU A 274 -20.24 -13.62 22.67
N HIS A 275 -20.28 -12.53 21.89
CA HIS A 275 -19.22 -11.52 21.74
C HIS A 275 -18.91 -10.86 23.09
N ARG A 276 -19.91 -10.34 23.82
CA ARG A 276 -19.72 -9.74 25.14
C ARG A 276 -19.09 -10.70 26.16
N ALA A 277 -19.45 -11.98 26.11
CA ALA A 277 -18.86 -12.99 26.98
C ALA A 277 -17.42 -13.37 26.59
N GLN A 278 -17.06 -13.25 25.32
CA GLN A 278 -15.70 -13.45 24.80
C GLN A 278 -14.80 -12.26 25.17
N LEU A 279 -15.29 -11.04 24.95
CA LEU A 279 -14.72 -9.77 25.43
C LEU A 279 -14.33 -9.78 26.91
N GLU A 280 -15.27 -10.13 27.80
CA GLU A 280 -14.99 -10.21 29.24
C GLU A 280 -13.89 -11.24 29.58
N ALA A 281 -13.75 -12.30 28.77
CA ALA A 281 -12.70 -13.30 28.94
C ALA A 281 -11.34 -12.83 28.39
N LEU A 282 -11.34 -12.06 27.29
CA LEU A 282 -10.14 -11.47 26.69
C LEU A 282 -9.57 -10.36 27.56
N GLU A 283 -10.41 -9.41 28.02
CA GLU A 283 -10.01 -8.32 28.92
C GLU A 283 -9.37 -8.86 30.21
N ALA A 284 -9.87 -9.99 30.72
CA ALA A 284 -9.29 -10.65 31.89
C ALA A 284 -7.92 -11.31 31.61
N ALA A 285 -7.61 -11.60 30.33
CA ALA A 285 -6.37 -12.23 29.89
C ALA A 285 -5.33 -11.23 29.34
N LEU A 286 -5.74 -9.99 29.04
CA LEU A 286 -4.84 -8.93 28.61
C LEU A 286 -4.04 -8.39 29.79
N HIS A 287 -2.72 -8.31 29.61
CA HIS A 287 -1.84 -7.62 30.54
C HIS A 287 -1.53 -6.23 29.99
N PRO A 288 -2.04 -5.14 30.60
CA PRO A 288 -1.67 -3.79 30.20
C PRO A 288 -0.19 -3.57 30.52
N ILE A 289 0.53 -2.93 29.60
CA ILE A 289 1.91 -2.52 29.85
C ILE A 289 1.85 -1.10 30.41
N ASP A 290 2.03 -1.00 31.72
CA ASP A 290 1.97 0.28 32.44
C ASP A 290 2.92 1.30 31.81
N GLY A 291 2.37 2.45 31.42
CA GLY A 291 3.13 3.57 30.87
C GLY A 291 3.66 3.35 29.45
N ALA A 292 3.07 2.48 28.62
CA ALA A 292 3.40 2.33 27.20
C ALA A 292 2.23 2.76 26.29
N TYR A 293 2.19 4.05 25.95
CA TYR A 293 1.06 4.67 25.22
C TYR A 293 1.19 4.57 23.69
N LEU A 294 2.40 4.47 23.15
CA LEU A 294 2.68 4.30 21.71
C LEU A 294 3.93 3.40 21.53
N PRO A 295 3.77 2.08 21.34
CA PRO A 295 4.88 1.20 21.01
C PRO A 295 5.23 1.39 19.53
N GLU A 296 6.48 1.72 19.25
CA GLU A 296 7.00 1.71 17.87
C GLU A 296 7.45 0.29 17.50
N GLY A 297 7.79 -0.53 18.51
CA GLY A 297 8.07 -1.94 18.29
C GLY A 297 8.15 -2.78 19.55
N SER A 298 8.30 -4.08 19.35
CA SER A 298 8.53 -5.06 20.41
C SER A 298 9.48 -6.15 19.92
N MET A 299 10.14 -6.84 20.85
CA MET A 299 11.07 -7.93 20.54
C MET A 299 11.10 -8.95 21.68
N ALA A 300 11.13 -10.23 21.32
CA ALA A 300 11.43 -11.30 22.27
C ALA A 300 12.92 -11.35 22.59
N LEU A 301 13.26 -11.36 23.87
CA LEU A 301 14.62 -11.55 24.36
C LEU A 301 14.90 -13.05 24.55
N LYS A 302 16.18 -13.43 24.44
CA LYS A 302 16.66 -14.82 24.56
C LYS A 302 16.31 -15.51 25.88
N ASP A 303 16.00 -14.76 26.93
CA ASP A 303 15.59 -15.28 28.23
C ASP A 303 14.06 -15.50 28.36
N GLY A 304 13.32 -15.26 27.28
CA GLY A 304 11.86 -15.41 27.23
C GLY A 304 11.09 -14.18 27.72
N THR A 305 11.78 -13.09 28.06
CA THR A 305 11.12 -11.80 28.35
C THR A 305 10.86 -11.01 27.07
N LEU A 306 10.02 -9.98 27.16
CA LEU A 306 9.71 -9.08 26.06
C LEU A 306 10.28 -7.71 26.33
N LEU A 307 10.83 -7.10 25.29
CA LEU A 307 11.20 -5.70 25.27
C LEU A 307 10.16 -4.92 24.45
N HIS A 308 9.58 -3.89 25.06
CA HIS A 308 8.74 -2.89 24.41
C HIS A 308 9.49 -1.57 24.37
N TYR A 309 9.40 -0.84 23.26
CA TYR A 309 10.12 0.41 23.08
C TYR A 309 9.34 1.38 22.19
N GLY A 310 9.60 2.67 22.38
CA GLY A 310 8.96 3.73 21.60
C GLY A 310 9.02 5.07 22.32
N ARG A 311 7.90 5.79 22.26
CA ARG A 311 7.73 7.13 22.86
C ARG A 311 6.43 7.23 23.66
N LEU A 312 6.43 8.07 24.68
CA LEU A 312 5.26 8.43 25.45
C LEU A 312 4.78 9.81 25.02
N HIS A 313 3.50 9.89 24.66
CA HIS A 313 2.81 11.14 24.39
C HIS A 313 2.12 11.66 25.65
N GLY A 314 2.22 12.97 25.89
CA GLY A 314 1.35 13.65 26.85
C GLY A 314 0.07 14.12 26.14
N ASP A 315 -1.07 13.53 26.48
CA ASP A 315 -2.42 13.78 25.94
C ASP A 315 -2.61 13.58 24.41
N ASN A 316 -3.77 13.04 24.06
CA ASN A 316 -4.13 12.39 22.79
C ASN A 316 -4.14 13.25 21.51
N ASP A 317 -3.86 14.55 21.58
CA ASP A 317 -4.39 15.49 20.57
C ASP A 317 -3.35 16.19 19.68
N SER A 318 -2.09 15.79 19.69
CA SER A 318 -1.17 16.28 18.65
C SER A 318 -0.04 15.31 18.33
N GLN A 319 0.25 15.14 17.03
CA GLN A 319 1.56 14.66 16.56
C GLN A 319 2.71 15.61 16.95
N SER A 320 2.47 16.60 17.83
CA SER A 320 3.33 17.75 18.10
C SER A 320 3.51 18.01 19.62
N SER A 321 3.58 16.98 20.47
CA SER A 321 4.09 17.24 21.82
C SER A 321 5.57 17.61 21.68
N ASP A 322 5.93 18.83 22.05
CA ASP A 322 7.27 19.39 21.83
C ASP A 322 8.41 18.59 22.51
N ASP A 323 8.08 17.65 23.42
CA ASP A 323 9.06 16.83 24.16
C ASP A 323 8.54 15.37 24.36
N PRO A 324 8.62 14.47 23.36
CA PRO A 324 8.24 13.07 23.55
C PRO A 324 9.19 12.37 24.54
N VAL A 325 8.63 11.58 25.46
CA VAL A 325 9.44 10.86 26.46
C VAL A 325 9.77 9.47 25.92
N LEU A 326 11.01 9.24 25.54
CA LEU A 326 11.47 7.97 24.98
C LEU A 326 11.56 6.88 26.05
N TYR A 327 11.11 5.66 25.72
CA TYR A 327 11.10 4.56 26.68
C TYR A 327 11.57 3.23 26.09
N ALA A 328 12.08 2.38 26.98
CA ALA A 328 12.27 0.96 26.78
C ALA A 328 11.88 0.22 28.07
N THR A 329 10.97 -0.73 27.97
CA THR A 329 10.46 -1.49 29.12
C THR A 329 10.56 -2.98 28.84
N CYS A 330 11.18 -3.71 29.75
CA CYS A 330 11.23 -5.16 29.73
C CYS A 330 10.16 -5.74 30.65
N VAL A 331 9.36 -6.67 30.13
CA VAL A 331 8.30 -7.37 30.85
C VAL A 331 8.46 -8.88 30.72
N ASP A 332 7.96 -9.63 31.68
CA ASP A 332 7.86 -11.09 31.51
C ASP A 332 6.58 -11.51 30.77
N ALA A 333 6.41 -12.83 30.62
CA ALA A 333 5.24 -13.43 29.97
C ALA A 333 3.92 -13.23 30.75
N GLN A 334 3.91 -12.50 31.86
CA GLN A 334 2.70 -12.06 32.56
C GLN A 334 2.52 -10.53 32.48
N GLY A 335 3.29 -9.86 31.62
CA GLY A 335 3.32 -8.40 31.50
C GLY A 335 3.92 -7.70 32.73
N ALA A 336 4.53 -8.43 33.67
CA ALA A 336 5.11 -7.80 34.85
C ALA A 336 6.46 -7.17 34.50
N GLU A 337 6.61 -5.88 34.86
CA GLU A 337 7.84 -5.13 34.63
C GLU A 337 9.03 -5.79 35.33
N ARG A 338 10.10 -6.01 34.55
CA ARG A 338 11.42 -6.41 35.03
C ARG A 338 12.30 -5.20 35.25
N TRP A 339 12.26 -4.29 34.30
CA TRP A 339 12.87 -2.96 34.37
C TRP A 339 12.20 -2.07 33.34
N SER A 340 12.14 -0.78 33.64
CA SER A 340 11.79 0.27 32.68
C SER A 340 12.87 1.35 32.69
N LEU A 341 13.14 1.87 31.50
CA LEU A 341 14.09 2.94 31.28
C LEU A 341 13.39 4.05 30.48
N THR A 342 13.45 5.25 31.04
CA THR A 342 13.19 6.49 30.29
C THR A 342 14.52 7.06 29.84
N LEU A 343 14.67 7.32 28.54
CA LEU A 343 15.89 7.93 28.01
C LEU A 343 15.84 9.46 28.23
N PRO A 344 16.87 10.07 28.84
CA PRO A 344 16.83 11.45 29.31
C PRO A 344 17.11 12.53 28.25
N GLU A 345 17.28 12.16 26.97
CA GLU A 345 17.76 13.05 25.90
C GLU A 345 16.67 13.38 24.86
N GLU A 346 16.80 14.55 24.19
CA GLU A 346 16.00 14.95 23.02
C GLU A 346 16.05 13.86 21.93
N GLY A 347 14.89 13.49 21.37
CA GLY A 347 14.75 12.54 20.27
C GLY A 347 13.29 12.23 20.02
N ALA A 348 12.95 11.70 18.86
CA ALA A 348 11.55 11.50 18.46
C ALA A 348 10.99 10.17 18.96
N ALA A 349 11.72 9.08 18.73
CA ALA A 349 11.27 7.72 19.01
C ALA A 349 12.46 6.76 19.19
N VAL A 350 12.17 5.61 19.82
CA VAL A 350 13.00 4.41 19.70
C VAL A 350 12.38 3.56 18.60
N ASP A 351 13.03 3.43 17.44
CA ASP A 351 12.43 2.82 16.24
C ASP A 351 12.86 1.37 16.01
N GLY A 352 13.89 0.90 16.71
CA GLY A 352 14.41 -0.45 16.55
C GLY A 352 15.17 -0.95 17.76
N ALA A 353 15.20 -2.26 17.92
CA ALA A 353 16.02 -2.93 18.92
C ALA A 353 16.67 -4.21 18.37
N VAL A 354 17.87 -4.53 18.87
CA VAL A 354 18.59 -5.77 18.56
C VAL A 354 19.23 -6.31 19.84
N GLN A 355 19.10 -7.61 20.10
CA GLN A 355 19.84 -8.27 21.19
C GLN A 355 21.09 -8.96 20.64
N LEU A 356 22.25 -8.61 21.18
CA LEU A 356 23.55 -9.17 20.81
C LEU A 356 23.73 -10.61 21.31
N GLU A 357 24.73 -11.34 20.79
CA GLU A 357 25.08 -12.67 21.31
C GLU A 357 25.39 -12.65 22.82
N GLY A 358 26.08 -11.59 23.26
CA GLY A 358 26.44 -11.36 24.66
C GLY A 358 25.27 -11.03 25.62
N GLY A 359 24.06 -10.82 25.09
CA GLY A 359 22.86 -10.50 25.87
C GLY A 359 22.57 -9.01 26.04
N ASP A 360 23.53 -8.14 25.73
CA ASP A 360 23.33 -6.69 25.64
C ASP A 360 22.31 -6.34 24.55
N ILE A 361 21.64 -5.21 24.72
CA ILE A 361 20.58 -4.74 23.85
C ILE A 361 21.02 -3.43 23.20
N LEU A 362 20.84 -3.31 21.90
CA LEU A 362 21.01 -2.06 21.17
C LEU A 362 19.64 -1.47 20.88
N LEU A 363 19.47 -0.19 21.16
CA LEU A 363 18.31 0.60 20.78
C LEU A 363 18.70 1.60 19.70
N TYR A 364 17.88 1.71 18.67
CA TYR A 364 18.00 2.70 17.61
C TYR A 364 17.08 3.87 17.91
N VAL A 365 17.63 5.07 18.02
CA VAL A 365 16.92 6.28 18.44
C VAL A 365 17.00 7.34 17.35
N SER A 366 15.85 7.78 16.85
CA SER A 366 15.72 8.88 15.89
C SER A 366 15.67 10.25 16.58
N ALA A 367 16.12 11.29 15.88
CA ALA A 367 16.08 12.66 16.39
C ALA A 367 14.73 13.35 16.16
N ASP A 368 14.10 13.13 15.01
CA ASP A 368 12.82 13.74 14.61
C ASP A 368 11.89 12.71 13.95
N THR A 369 10.58 12.90 14.15
CA THR A 369 9.46 12.16 13.58
C THR A 369 9.28 12.35 12.08
N LEU A 370 9.75 13.49 11.54
CA LEU A 370 9.59 13.85 10.13
C LEU A 370 10.87 13.58 9.32
N THR A 371 12.02 13.95 9.89
CA THR A 371 13.30 14.01 9.17
C THR A 371 14.17 12.77 9.37
N CYS A 372 13.79 11.92 10.34
CA CYS A 372 14.46 10.73 10.84
C CYS A 372 15.96 10.86 11.22
N GLY A 373 16.78 11.81 10.77
CA GLY A 373 18.18 12.01 11.20
C GLY A 373 18.41 13.24 12.10
N PRO A 374 19.49 13.31 12.92
CA PRO A 374 20.56 12.32 13.13
C PRO A 374 20.18 11.16 14.06
N TYR A 375 20.84 10.02 13.85
CA TYR A 375 20.55 8.76 14.55
C TYR A 375 21.53 8.48 15.68
N ARG A 376 21.04 7.82 16.73
CA ARG A 376 21.87 7.32 17.82
C ARG A 376 21.59 5.86 18.10
N GLN A 377 22.61 5.20 18.62
CA GLN A 377 22.50 3.89 19.23
C GLN A 377 22.69 4.04 20.74
N VAL A 378 21.78 3.45 21.52
CA VAL A 378 21.92 3.30 22.97
C VAL A 378 22.13 1.82 23.26
N ARG A 379 23.27 1.47 23.85
CA ARG A 379 23.57 0.11 24.30
C ARG A 379 23.17 -0.05 25.76
N LEU A 380 22.31 -1.02 26.02
CA LEU A 380 21.87 -1.42 27.35
C LEU A 380 22.48 -2.76 27.74
N SER A 381 22.69 -2.97 29.04
CA SER A 381 22.87 -4.31 29.59
C SER A 381 21.56 -5.10 29.49
N ALA A 382 21.63 -6.42 29.67
CA ALA A 382 20.44 -7.26 29.79
C ALA A 382 19.50 -6.86 30.95
N GLN A 383 19.97 -6.02 31.89
CA GLN A 383 19.19 -5.50 33.02
C GLN A 383 18.68 -4.07 32.80
N GLY A 384 18.82 -3.51 31.59
CA GLY A 384 18.32 -2.18 31.25
C GLY A 384 19.24 -1.03 31.68
N GLU A 385 20.47 -1.30 32.10
CA GLU A 385 21.44 -0.25 32.44
C GLU A 385 22.08 0.31 31.16
N VAL A 386 22.06 1.63 30.98
CA VAL A 386 22.76 2.29 29.86
C VAL A 386 24.26 2.10 30.01
N LEU A 387 24.87 1.40 29.05
CA LEU A 387 26.30 1.13 28.99
C LEU A 387 27.04 2.18 28.14
N GLU A 388 26.45 2.55 27.01
CA GLU A 388 27.06 3.43 26.02
C GLU A 388 25.98 4.09 25.15
N THR A 389 26.23 5.33 24.72
CA THR A 389 25.44 6.02 23.69
C THR A 389 26.41 6.54 22.63
N LEU A 390 26.10 6.28 21.36
CA LEU A 390 26.93 6.71 20.24
C LEU A 390 26.08 7.26 19.09
N SER A 391 26.63 8.21 18.34
CA SER A 391 26.03 8.69 17.09
C SER A 391 26.27 7.67 15.99
N LEU A 392 25.23 7.40 15.21
CA LEU A 392 25.31 6.54 14.04
C LEU A 392 25.58 7.38 12.78
N PRO A 393 26.23 6.80 11.76
CA PRO A 393 26.49 7.49 10.50
C PRO A 393 25.18 7.80 9.76
N THR A 394 25.15 8.95 9.09
CA THR A 394 24.09 9.36 8.17
C THR A 394 24.10 8.56 6.88
N THR A 395 22.99 8.56 6.13
CA THR A 395 22.94 7.94 4.79
C THR A 395 23.99 8.53 3.86
N LEU A 396 24.25 9.84 3.94
CA LEU A 396 25.33 10.49 3.19
C LEU A 396 26.70 9.95 3.56
N GLU A 397 26.99 9.75 4.85
CA GLU A 397 28.28 9.22 5.31
C GLU A 397 28.49 7.75 4.90
N MET A 398 27.41 6.96 4.86
CA MET A 398 27.44 5.56 4.46
C MET A 398 27.53 5.37 2.94
N SER A 399 26.74 6.12 2.17
CA SER A 399 26.58 5.94 0.72
C SER A 399 27.46 6.88 -0.12
N GLY A 400 27.87 8.01 0.44
CA GLY A 400 28.47 9.13 -0.31
C GLY A 400 27.49 9.89 -1.21
N VAL A 401 26.19 9.54 -1.17
CA VAL A 401 25.12 10.14 -1.97
C VAL A 401 24.22 10.94 -1.03
N GLN A 402 23.91 12.18 -1.43
CA GLN A 402 22.94 13.00 -0.72
C GLN A 402 21.54 12.44 -0.99
N PRO A 403 20.76 12.04 0.03
CA PRO A 403 19.36 11.69 -0.17
C PRO A 403 18.57 12.93 -0.64
N GLU A 404 17.55 12.71 -1.48
CA GLU A 404 16.73 13.78 -2.06
C GLU A 404 15.76 14.37 -1.05
N ASP A 405 15.16 13.50 -0.25
CA ASP A 405 14.44 13.85 0.98
C ASP A 405 15.39 13.80 2.18
N GLU A 406 14.90 14.24 3.34
CA GLU A 406 15.64 14.14 4.61
C GLU A 406 16.12 12.70 4.89
N ASP A 407 17.18 12.55 5.67
CA ASP A 407 17.86 11.26 5.88
C ASP A 407 16.94 10.26 6.60
N GLN A 408 16.25 9.38 5.87
CA GLN A 408 15.32 8.37 6.40
C GLN A 408 15.92 6.95 6.39
N ASN A 409 16.19 6.39 7.56
CA ASN A 409 16.72 5.05 7.77
C ASN A 409 15.75 4.22 8.60
N PHE A 410 15.38 3.06 8.08
CA PHE A 410 14.57 2.06 8.78
C PHE A 410 15.49 0.99 9.39
N PRO A 411 15.52 0.86 10.73
CA PRO A 411 16.36 -0.13 11.39
C PRO A 411 15.73 -1.52 11.40
N TYR A 412 16.52 -2.52 11.04
CA TYR A 412 16.19 -3.95 11.14
C TYR A 412 17.27 -4.72 11.90
N THR A 413 16.96 -5.96 12.27
CA THR A 413 17.92 -6.88 12.87
C THR A 413 18.96 -7.30 11.85
N GLY A 414 20.23 -7.00 12.13
CA GLY A 414 21.38 -7.44 11.33
C GLY A 414 22.25 -8.45 12.07
N HIS A 415 23.46 -8.69 11.53
CA HIS A 415 24.47 -9.54 12.17
C HIS A 415 25.23 -8.78 13.26
N GLU A 416 24.97 -9.10 14.53
CA GLU A 416 25.60 -8.45 15.70
C GLU A 416 25.54 -6.91 15.66
N GLY A 417 24.41 -6.37 15.20
CA GLY A 417 24.17 -4.94 15.04
C GLY A 417 22.93 -4.66 14.19
N PHE A 418 22.78 -3.41 13.74
CA PHE A 418 21.63 -2.99 12.93
C PHE A 418 21.88 -3.20 11.43
N LEU A 419 20.83 -3.61 10.73
CA LEU A 419 20.76 -3.52 9.28
C LEU A 419 19.83 -2.36 8.92
N LEU A 420 20.37 -1.31 8.32
CA LEU A 420 19.62 -0.13 7.93
C LEU A 420 19.14 -0.27 6.48
N MET A 421 17.94 0.22 6.22
CA MET A 421 17.35 0.32 4.88
C MET A 421 16.93 1.77 4.61
N THR A 422 17.20 2.24 3.40
CA THR A 422 16.71 3.52 2.87
C THR A 422 16.56 3.41 1.34
N ALA A 423 16.15 4.49 0.71
CA ALA A 423 16.12 4.63 -0.75
C ALA A 423 17.05 5.77 -1.18
N LEU A 424 17.77 5.59 -2.29
CA LEU A 424 18.66 6.61 -2.85
C LEU A 424 18.13 7.14 -4.19
N GLY A 425 18.08 8.47 -4.31
CA GLY A 425 17.78 9.24 -5.53
C GLY A 425 16.35 9.10 -6.07
N GLN A 426 16.05 9.81 -7.17
CA GLN A 426 14.72 9.89 -7.84
C GLN A 426 14.10 8.53 -8.17
N THR A 427 14.94 7.50 -8.32
CA THR A 427 14.51 6.15 -8.74
C THR A 427 14.11 5.26 -7.56
N ASN A 428 14.16 5.77 -6.33
CA ASN A 428 13.93 5.00 -5.10
C ASN A 428 14.76 3.70 -5.05
N THR A 429 16.04 3.77 -5.44
CA THR A 429 16.90 2.58 -5.48
C THR A 429 17.14 2.09 -4.04
N PRO A 430 16.80 0.82 -3.71
CA PRO A 430 16.99 0.32 -2.35
C PRO A 430 18.47 0.32 -1.95
N PHE A 431 18.75 0.90 -0.79
CA PHE A 431 20.07 0.93 -0.17
C PHE A 431 20.02 0.26 1.19
N PHE A 432 21.03 -0.57 1.47
CA PHE A 432 21.17 -1.23 2.75
C PHE A 432 22.58 -1.01 3.31
N ALA A 433 22.67 -0.88 4.63
CA ALA A 433 23.94 -0.81 5.34
C ALA A 433 23.90 -1.68 6.61
N GLN A 434 24.89 -2.56 6.77
CA GLN A 434 25.09 -3.29 8.01
C GLN A 434 26.03 -2.51 8.92
N LEU A 435 25.55 -2.21 10.13
CA LEU A 435 26.36 -1.66 11.21
C LEU A 435 26.68 -2.76 12.23
N ASP A 436 27.87 -2.73 12.81
CA ASP A 436 28.21 -3.59 13.95
C ASP A 436 27.73 -3.01 15.28
N ALA A 437 27.93 -3.75 16.38
CA ALA A 437 27.57 -3.32 17.72
C ALA A 437 28.29 -2.04 18.20
N ALA A 438 29.37 -1.61 17.54
CA ALA A 438 30.07 -0.36 17.81
C ALA A 438 29.60 0.79 16.89
N GLY A 439 28.52 0.59 16.12
CA GLY A 439 27.98 1.56 15.19
C GLY A 439 28.85 1.78 13.95
N GLN A 440 29.82 0.90 13.67
CA GLN A 440 30.68 1.01 12.50
C GLN A 440 30.04 0.34 11.29
N VAL A 441 30.18 0.97 10.13
CA VAL A 441 29.71 0.40 8.85
C VAL A 441 30.57 -0.80 8.49
N VAL A 442 29.96 -1.98 8.47
CA VAL A 442 30.59 -3.22 8.00
C VAL A 442 30.58 -3.27 6.48
N TRP A 443 29.42 -2.97 5.88
CA TRP A 443 29.22 -2.83 4.44
C TRP A 443 28.00 -1.95 4.18
N ALA A 444 27.95 -1.31 3.01
CA ALA A 444 26.83 -0.51 2.55
C ALA A 444 26.74 -0.56 1.01
N HIS A 445 25.56 -0.85 0.47
CA HIS A 445 25.35 -1.05 -0.97
C HIS A 445 23.99 -0.52 -1.43
N ALA A 446 23.97 0.04 -2.64
CA ALA A 446 22.75 0.28 -3.40
C ALA A 446 22.50 -0.91 -4.33
N TYR A 447 21.24 -1.34 -4.44
CA TYR A 447 20.87 -2.52 -5.22
C TYR A 447 19.86 -2.18 -6.30
N GLU A 448 20.37 -1.88 -7.51
CA GLU A 448 19.52 -1.73 -8.70
C GLU A 448 18.72 -3.00 -9.01
N ALA A 449 19.24 -4.17 -8.64
CA ALA A 449 18.56 -5.45 -8.80
C ALA A 449 17.23 -5.54 -8.01
N PHE A 450 17.04 -4.67 -7.01
CA PHE A 450 15.81 -4.57 -6.22
C PHE A 450 14.93 -3.40 -6.63
N ALA A 451 15.30 -2.62 -7.66
CA ALA A 451 14.53 -1.47 -8.10
C ALA A 451 13.10 -1.89 -8.50
N GLY A 452 12.10 -1.15 -8.01
CA GLY A 452 10.68 -1.46 -8.21
C GLY A 452 10.15 -2.67 -7.44
N CYS A 453 10.99 -3.32 -6.63
CA CYS A 453 10.60 -4.43 -5.76
C CYS A 453 10.58 -3.96 -4.31
N ALA A 454 9.48 -4.17 -3.59
CA ALA A 454 9.48 -4.03 -2.14
C ALA A 454 10.30 -5.19 -1.53
N VAL A 455 11.56 -4.91 -1.17
CA VAL A 455 12.51 -5.93 -0.69
C VAL A 455 12.94 -5.63 0.74
N ARG A 456 12.95 -6.66 1.59
CA ARG A 456 13.60 -6.65 2.90
C ARG A 456 14.72 -7.68 2.95
N LEU A 457 15.77 -7.37 3.69
CA LEU A 457 16.88 -8.28 3.96
C LEU A 457 16.75 -8.91 5.34
N TYR A 458 16.99 -10.21 5.41
CA TYR A 458 16.94 -11.00 6.64
C TYR A 458 18.29 -11.68 6.87
N PRO A 459 18.89 -11.56 8.06
CA PRO A 459 20.15 -12.24 8.36
C PRO A 459 19.96 -13.76 8.36
N THR A 460 20.93 -14.47 7.80
CA THR A 460 21.03 -15.94 7.78
C THR A 460 22.38 -16.37 8.32
N GLN A 461 22.57 -17.64 8.66
CA GLN A 461 23.85 -18.13 9.19
C GLN A 461 25.06 -17.85 8.28
N GLY A 462 24.86 -17.70 6.96
CA GLY A 462 25.92 -17.52 5.97
C GLY A 462 25.95 -16.15 5.27
N GLY A 463 25.08 -15.22 5.64
CA GLY A 463 24.89 -13.95 4.93
C GLY A 463 23.48 -13.43 5.11
N TYR A 464 22.78 -13.11 4.02
CA TYR A 464 21.43 -12.58 4.06
C TYR A 464 20.55 -13.23 2.99
N ILE A 465 19.24 -13.21 3.21
CA ILE A 465 18.24 -13.49 2.19
C ILE A 465 17.40 -12.23 2.00
N ALA A 466 17.27 -11.79 0.75
CA ALA A 466 16.33 -10.77 0.34
C ALA A 466 15.08 -11.44 -0.19
N GLN A 467 13.92 -10.86 0.10
CA GLN A 467 12.66 -11.38 -0.40
C GLN A 467 11.82 -10.23 -0.96
N GLY A 468 11.21 -10.47 -2.12
CA GLY A 468 10.31 -9.54 -2.81
C GLY A 468 9.46 -10.27 -3.83
N ARG A 469 9.03 -9.55 -4.89
CA ARG A 469 8.33 -10.13 -6.04
C ARG A 469 9.13 -9.91 -7.32
N SER A 470 9.03 -10.85 -8.25
CA SER A 470 9.49 -10.69 -9.62
C SER A 470 8.35 -11.10 -10.55
N GLY A 471 7.68 -10.12 -11.14
CA GLY A 471 6.38 -10.33 -11.79
C GLY A 471 5.35 -10.88 -10.81
N ASN A 472 4.66 -11.96 -11.18
CA ASN A 472 3.64 -12.59 -10.33
C ASN A 472 4.18 -13.64 -9.33
N LEU A 473 5.50 -13.85 -9.25
CA LEU A 473 6.10 -14.85 -8.38
C LEU A 473 6.85 -14.20 -7.20
N PRO A 474 6.79 -14.82 -6.00
CA PRO A 474 7.76 -14.54 -4.94
C PRO A 474 9.18 -14.76 -5.45
N ALA A 475 10.06 -13.80 -5.19
CA ALA A 475 11.46 -13.85 -5.56
C ALA A 475 12.33 -13.77 -4.31
N ILE A 476 13.42 -14.54 -4.34
CA ILE A 476 14.44 -14.58 -3.31
C ILE A 476 15.80 -14.25 -3.91
N TRP A 477 16.61 -13.52 -3.15
CA TRP A 477 18.02 -13.28 -3.46
C TRP A 477 18.87 -13.72 -2.28
N THR A 478 19.97 -14.40 -2.56
CA THR A 478 20.94 -14.77 -1.53
C THR A 478 22.11 -13.79 -1.57
N LEU A 479 22.54 -13.32 -0.41
CA LEU A 479 23.67 -12.40 -0.28
C LEU A 479 24.72 -13.00 0.68
N ASP A 480 25.99 -12.74 0.43
CA ASP A 480 27.06 -13.10 1.35
C ASP A 480 27.12 -12.15 2.58
N MET A 481 28.03 -12.43 3.52
CA MET A 481 28.26 -11.59 4.71
C MET A 481 28.76 -10.17 4.40
N GLN A 482 29.12 -9.87 3.16
CA GLN A 482 29.54 -8.55 2.69
C GLN A 482 28.43 -7.84 1.91
N GLY A 483 27.21 -8.41 1.86
CA GLY A 483 26.08 -7.86 1.11
C GLY A 483 26.19 -8.05 -0.40
N ASN A 484 27.06 -8.91 -0.92
CA ASN A 484 27.08 -9.15 -2.37
C ASN A 484 26.01 -10.17 -2.74
N ILE A 485 25.21 -9.87 -3.77
CA ILE A 485 24.28 -10.86 -4.35
C ILE A 485 25.08 -12.04 -4.90
N THR A 486 24.74 -13.24 -4.43
CA THR A 486 25.36 -14.51 -4.79
C THR A 486 24.43 -15.42 -5.58
N GLY A 487 23.13 -15.15 -5.53
CA GLY A 487 22.10 -15.94 -6.20
C GLY A 487 20.75 -15.23 -6.22
N GLN A 488 19.90 -15.66 -7.14
CA GLN A 488 18.51 -15.23 -7.29
C GLN A 488 17.68 -16.41 -7.74
N ALA A 489 16.49 -16.56 -7.18
CA ALA A 489 15.52 -17.55 -7.61
C ALA A 489 14.08 -17.05 -7.42
N SER A 490 13.15 -17.64 -8.17
CA SER A 490 11.71 -17.46 -7.97
C SER A 490 11.11 -18.74 -7.41
N LEU A 491 10.11 -18.61 -6.55
CA LEU A 491 9.42 -19.74 -5.95
C LEU A 491 8.25 -20.17 -6.85
N ALA A 492 8.54 -21.07 -7.80
CA ALA A 492 7.55 -21.56 -8.77
C ALA A 492 6.37 -22.28 -8.07
N GLY A 493 5.16 -22.10 -8.61
CA GLY A 493 3.93 -22.68 -8.04
C GLY A 493 3.31 -21.84 -6.92
N LEU A 494 3.81 -20.63 -6.68
CA LEU A 494 3.28 -19.66 -5.72
C LEU A 494 2.85 -18.37 -6.43
N GLU A 495 2.29 -18.49 -7.64
CA GLU A 495 1.82 -17.35 -8.42
C GLU A 495 0.76 -16.54 -7.63
N GLY A 496 0.90 -15.21 -7.59
CA GLY A 496 0.00 -14.32 -6.85
C GLY A 496 0.22 -14.30 -5.34
N MET A 497 1.21 -15.05 -4.83
CA MET A 497 1.50 -15.07 -3.39
C MET A 497 2.47 -13.96 -3.01
N THR A 498 2.26 -13.39 -1.83
CA THR A 498 3.21 -12.51 -1.13
C THR A 498 3.62 -13.19 0.16
N LEU A 499 4.91 -13.46 0.34
CA LEU A 499 5.41 -14.10 1.56
C LEU A 499 5.82 -13.03 2.60
N GLY A 500 5.64 -13.33 3.88
CA GLY A 500 6.16 -12.56 5.01
C GLY A 500 7.60 -12.92 5.34
N ALA A 501 8.09 -12.47 6.50
CA ALA A 501 9.49 -12.68 6.91
C ALA A 501 9.88 -14.17 6.96
N PRO A 502 10.95 -14.59 6.24
CA PRO A 502 11.40 -15.96 6.23
C PRO A 502 12.21 -16.28 7.50
N MET A 503 11.96 -17.46 8.07
CA MET A 503 12.73 -18.05 9.16
C MET A 503 13.64 -19.15 8.62
N GLN A 504 14.96 -19.03 8.84
CA GLN A 504 15.89 -20.09 8.49
C GLN A 504 15.82 -21.24 9.50
N GLN A 505 15.72 -22.47 9.01
CA GLN A 505 15.71 -23.70 9.80
C GLN A 505 17.14 -24.24 10.03
N ALA A 506 17.27 -25.17 10.98
CA ALA A 506 18.56 -25.75 11.35
C ALA A 506 19.24 -26.55 10.22
N ASP A 507 18.46 -27.07 9.27
CA ASP A 507 18.97 -27.75 8.07
C ASP A 507 19.35 -26.79 6.93
N GLY A 508 19.14 -25.49 7.11
CA GLY A 508 19.41 -24.45 6.13
C GLY A 508 18.24 -24.11 5.21
N SER A 509 17.12 -24.84 5.30
CA SER A 509 15.89 -24.51 4.57
C SER A 509 15.20 -23.28 5.19
N PHE A 510 14.22 -22.72 4.51
CA PHE A 510 13.49 -21.53 4.95
C PHE A 510 12.01 -21.84 5.10
N LEU A 511 11.37 -21.17 6.05
CA LEU A 511 9.93 -21.23 6.27
C LEU A 511 9.37 -19.80 6.24
N ALA A 512 8.33 -19.56 5.46
CA ALA A 512 7.64 -18.27 5.44
C ALA A 512 6.13 -18.47 5.41
N ALA A 513 5.41 -17.66 6.20
CA ALA A 513 3.98 -17.50 6.02
C ALA A 513 3.72 -16.63 4.79
N GLY A 514 2.57 -16.80 4.13
CA GLY A 514 2.22 -16.03 2.95
C GLY A 514 0.73 -15.77 2.82
N ILE A 515 0.41 -14.81 1.97
CA ILE A 515 -0.94 -14.42 1.60
C ILE A 515 -1.08 -14.40 0.08
N GLY A 516 -2.17 -14.96 -0.42
CA GLY A 516 -2.56 -14.95 -1.82
C GLY A 516 -3.54 -13.82 -2.12
N GLU A 517 -3.57 -13.40 -3.37
CA GLU A 517 -4.55 -12.44 -3.89
C GLU A 517 -6.00 -12.99 -3.83
N ASP A 518 -6.16 -14.31 -3.69
CA ASP A 518 -7.44 -15.04 -3.57
C ASP A 518 -7.86 -15.31 -2.12
N GLU A 519 -7.37 -14.49 -1.18
CA GLU A 519 -7.59 -14.67 0.26
C GLU A 519 -7.00 -15.97 0.84
N THR A 520 -6.08 -16.63 0.11
CA THR A 520 -5.36 -17.79 0.64
C THR A 520 -4.34 -17.36 1.68
N VAL A 521 -4.33 -18.02 2.83
CA VAL A 521 -3.23 -17.96 3.79
C VAL A 521 -2.42 -19.24 3.69
N CYS A 522 -1.09 -19.13 3.60
CA CYS A 522 -0.22 -20.27 3.41
C CYS A 522 1.00 -20.27 4.34
N LEU A 523 1.58 -21.46 4.48
CA LEU A 523 2.90 -21.68 5.06
C LEU A 523 3.72 -22.46 4.03
N VAL A 524 4.89 -21.94 3.70
CA VAL A 524 5.75 -22.44 2.63
C VAL A 524 7.13 -22.77 3.18
N ALA A 525 7.60 -23.99 2.91
CA ALA A 525 8.99 -24.35 3.11
C ALA A 525 9.72 -24.39 1.77
N PHE A 526 10.91 -23.79 1.72
CA PHE A 526 11.70 -23.67 0.49
C PHE A 526 13.21 -23.66 0.75
N GLU A 527 13.99 -23.94 -0.30
CA GLU A 527 15.45 -23.81 -0.29
C GLU A 527 15.90 -22.48 -0.93
N ALA A 528 17.12 -22.06 -0.61
CA ALA A 528 17.71 -20.81 -1.11
C ALA A 528 17.83 -20.72 -2.64
N ASP A 529 17.79 -21.87 -3.33
CA ASP A 529 17.82 -21.95 -4.80
C ASP A 529 16.44 -21.83 -5.46
N GLY A 530 15.39 -21.60 -4.66
CA GLY A 530 14.01 -21.45 -5.10
C GLY A 530 13.20 -22.74 -5.10
N THR A 531 13.79 -23.87 -4.70
CA THR A 531 13.07 -25.15 -4.62
C THR A 531 12.02 -25.09 -3.51
N VAL A 532 10.74 -25.14 -3.87
CA VAL A 532 9.64 -25.29 -2.91
C VAL A 532 9.60 -26.75 -2.43
N LEU A 533 9.75 -26.96 -1.12
CA LEU A 533 9.77 -28.28 -0.50
C LEU A 533 8.36 -28.80 -0.20
N TRP A 534 7.52 -27.92 0.34
CA TRP A 534 6.09 -28.16 0.57
C TRP A 534 5.36 -26.85 0.81
N THR A 535 4.06 -26.86 0.54
CA THR A 535 3.12 -25.79 0.88
C THR A 535 2.00 -26.37 1.73
N SER A 536 1.50 -25.56 2.65
CA SER A 536 0.23 -25.79 3.32
C SER A 536 -0.61 -24.55 3.14
N GLU A 537 -1.83 -24.71 2.66
CA GLU A 537 -2.70 -23.61 2.23
C GLU A 537 -4.09 -23.74 2.85
N ARG A 538 -4.71 -22.58 3.07
CA ARG A 538 -6.09 -22.47 3.51
C ARG A 538 -6.70 -21.22 2.88
N ILE A 539 -7.75 -21.40 2.09
CA ILE A 539 -8.58 -20.30 1.59
C ILE A 539 -9.37 -19.75 2.78
N GLN A 540 -9.28 -18.43 2.99
CA GLN A 540 -10.05 -17.73 4.01
C GLN A 540 -11.37 -17.20 3.45
N THR A 541 -12.24 -16.78 4.36
CA THR A 541 -13.47 -16.04 4.01
C THR A 541 -13.30 -14.53 4.18
N ALA A 542 -12.08 -14.07 4.48
CA ALA A 542 -11.73 -12.68 4.71
C ALA A 542 -10.32 -12.39 4.19
N LEU A 543 -10.14 -11.22 3.58
CA LEU A 543 -8.88 -10.78 2.99
C LEU A 543 -7.79 -10.62 4.05
N ALA A 544 -6.70 -11.39 3.94
CA ALA A 544 -5.51 -11.21 4.76
C ALA A 544 -4.65 -10.05 4.22
N LEU A 545 -4.31 -9.09 5.09
CA LEU A 545 -3.52 -7.89 4.78
C LEU A 545 -2.03 -8.07 5.04
N SER A 546 -1.66 -8.84 6.05
CA SER A 546 -0.26 -9.10 6.41
C SER A 546 -0.13 -10.37 7.25
N VAL A 547 1.06 -10.95 7.26
CA VAL A 547 1.41 -12.14 8.08
C VAL A 547 2.68 -11.90 8.89
N THR A 548 2.76 -12.52 10.07
CA THR A 548 3.97 -12.51 10.91
C THR A 548 4.96 -13.57 10.43
N ALA A 549 6.21 -13.48 10.91
CA ALA A 549 7.13 -14.61 10.80
C ALA A 549 6.53 -15.84 11.51
N PRO A 550 6.73 -17.06 10.97
CA PRO A 550 6.36 -18.27 11.68
C PRO A 550 7.31 -18.53 12.84
N ILE A 551 6.77 -19.01 13.96
CA ILE A 551 7.55 -19.44 15.13
C ILE A 551 7.25 -20.92 15.43
N PRO A 552 8.21 -21.69 15.98
CA PRO A 552 7.98 -23.09 16.36
C PRO A 552 6.90 -23.23 17.45
N SER A 553 6.04 -24.23 17.32
CA SER A 553 5.03 -24.64 18.32
C SER A 553 4.99 -26.17 18.42
N GLY A 554 5.52 -26.74 19.51
CA GLY A 554 5.53 -28.20 19.71
C GLY A 554 6.15 -28.96 18.52
N ASP A 555 5.34 -29.76 17.84
CA ASP A 555 5.72 -30.54 16.64
C ASP A 555 5.45 -29.80 15.31
N GLY A 556 5.13 -28.50 15.34
CA GLY A 556 4.72 -27.71 14.19
C GLY A 556 5.09 -26.23 14.29
N PHE A 557 4.29 -25.37 13.66
CA PHE A 557 4.54 -23.93 13.58
C PHE A 557 3.28 -23.12 13.81
N VAL A 558 3.45 -21.90 14.29
CA VAL A 558 2.38 -20.92 14.44
C VAL A 558 2.79 -19.59 13.82
N PHE A 559 1.83 -18.91 13.20
CA PHE A 559 1.98 -17.54 12.72
C PHE A 559 0.64 -16.82 12.83
N ALA A 560 0.64 -15.50 12.72
CA ALA A 560 -0.59 -14.71 12.72
C ALA A 560 -0.79 -14.01 11.38
N ALA A 561 -2.05 -13.87 10.97
CA ALA A 561 -2.45 -13.06 9.83
C ALA A 561 -3.41 -11.96 10.29
N ARG A 562 -3.21 -10.76 9.79
CA ARG A 562 -4.11 -9.63 9.98
C ARG A 562 -5.14 -9.63 8.87
N HIS A 563 -6.44 -9.59 9.18
CA HIS A 563 -7.51 -9.59 8.18
C HIS A 563 -8.20 -8.23 8.07
N ASP A 564 -8.60 -7.87 6.86
CA ASP A 564 -9.62 -6.85 6.60
C ASP A 564 -10.99 -7.51 6.57
N VAL A 565 -11.93 -6.89 7.27
CA VAL A 565 -13.27 -7.43 7.53
C VAL A 565 -14.33 -6.37 7.30
N ASN A 566 -13.96 -5.34 6.53
CA ASN A 566 -14.82 -4.25 6.08
C ASN A 566 -16.19 -4.71 5.51
N ALA A 567 -16.32 -5.97 5.06
CA ALA A 567 -17.59 -6.54 4.61
C ALA A 567 -18.65 -6.74 5.72
N TYR A 568 -18.28 -6.74 7.00
CA TYR A 568 -19.21 -7.06 8.09
C TYR A 568 -19.26 -6.03 9.24
N THR A 569 -18.14 -5.36 9.58
CA THR A 569 -18.07 -4.28 10.58
C THR A 569 -16.77 -3.46 10.39
N PRO A 570 -16.64 -2.21 10.93
CA PRO A 570 -15.44 -1.37 10.80
C PRO A 570 -14.19 -1.86 11.58
N SER A 571 -14.09 -3.15 11.83
CA SER A 571 -13.12 -3.77 12.73
C SER A 571 -12.17 -4.68 11.98
N ARG A 572 -10.87 -4.61 12.29
CA ARG A 572 -9.81 -5.48 11.72
C ARG A 572 -9.61 -6.71 12.61
N HIS A 573 -9.50 -7.92 12.05
CA HIS A 573 -9.39 -9.17 12.82
C HIS A 573 -7.96 -9.74 12.84
N LEU A 574 -7.66 -10.57 13.85
CA LEU A 574 -6.46 -11.39 13.93
C LEU A 574 -6.81 -12.88 13.82
N GLY A 575 -6.25 -13.58 12.82
CA GLY A 575 -6.24 -15.04 12.77
C GLY A 575 -4.90 -15.59 13.25
N VAL A 576 -4.89 -16.52 14.21
CA VAL A 576 -3.67 -17.25 14.61
C VAL A 576 -3.71 -18.65 13.99
N PHE A 577 -2.70 -18.97 13.19
CA PHE A 577 -2.64 -20.15 12.36
C PHE A 577 -1.64 -21.15 12.90
N PHE A 578 -2.12 -22.36 13.17
CA PHE A 578 -1.31 -23.48 13.61
C PHE A 578 -1.15 -24.46 12.46
N CYS A 579 0.08 -24.75 12.07
CA CYS A 579 0.44 -25.82 11.15
C CYS A 579 0.90 -27.03 11.96
N GLY A 580 0.08 -28.09 11.98
CA GLY A 580 0.41 -29.34 12.66
C GLY A 580 1.43 -30.19 11.90
N ALA A 581 1.95 -31.24 12.55
CA ALA A 581 2.87 -32.20 11.91
C ALA A 581 2.28 -32.93 10.69
N ASP A 582 0.95 -32.92 10.54
CA ASP A 582 0.25 -33.46 9.37
C ASP A 582 0.16 -32.47 8.19
N GLY A 583 0.72 -31.27 8.36
CA GLY A 583 0.72 -30.21 7.35
C GLY A 583 -0.64 -29.53 7.20
N SER A 584 -1.57 -29.68 8.14
CA SER A 584 -2.85 -28.96 8.10
C SER A 584 -2.75 -27.60 8.78
N LEU A 585 -3.34 -26.57 8.16
CA LEU A 585 -3.51 -25.24 8.77
C LEU A 585 -4.84 -25.14 9.50
N THR A 586 -4.77 -25.04 10.81
CA THR A 586 -5.92 -24.74 11.67
C THR A 586 -5.81 -23.32 12.19
N GLU A 587 -6.76 -22.50 11.81
CA GLU A 587 -6.96 -21.21 12.47
C GLU A 587 -7.55 -21.44 13.86
N ARG A 588 -6.98 -20.78 14.86
CA ARG A 588 -7.51 -20.71 16.21
C ARG A 588 -7.62 -19.26 16.60
N TYR A 589 -8.71 -18.94 17.27
CA TYR A 589 -8.83 -17.70 17.99
C TYR A 589 -8.18 -17.88 19.36
N PRO A 590 -7.38 -16.92 19.85
CA PRO A 590 -7.09 -16.84 21.26
C PRO A 590 -8.41 -16.96 22.04
N GLN A 591 -8.44 -17.76 23.10
CA GLN A 591 -9.68 -17.98 23.85
C GLN A 591 -10.19 -16.63 24.39
N GLY A 592 -11.33 -16.15 23.86
CA GLY A 592 -11.92 -14.85 24.21
C GLY A 592 -11.75 -13.74 23.16
N ALA A 593 -10.89 -13.91 22.14
CA ALA A 593 -10.76 -12.90 21.10
C ALA A 593 -11.93 -12.98 20.12
N ASP A 594 -12.65 -11.87 19.95
CA ASP A 594 -13.52 -11.67 18.81
C ASP A 594 -13.06 -10.49 17.95
N GLY A 595 -13.86 -10.21 16.94
CA GLY A 595 -13.48 -9.40 15.82
C GLY A 595 -13.25 -7.91 16.07
N GLN A 596 -13.80 -7.31 17.12
CA GLN A 596 -13.73 -5.85 17.27
C GLN A 596 -12.53 -5.36 18.08
N ASP A 597 -11.89 -6.23 18.85
CA ASP A 597 -11.05 -5.79 19.98
C ASP A 597 -9.55 -5.95 19.79
N MET A 598 -9.13 -6.50 18.64
CA MET A 598 -7.72 -6.58 18.27
C MET A 598 -7.38 -5.53 17.21
N MET A 599 -7.62 -4.26 17.54
CA MET A 599 -7.29 -3.10 16.70
C MET A 599 -5.78 -2.95 16.51
N GLY A 600 -5.20 -3.70 15.56
CA GLY A 600 -3.82 -3.50 15.13
C GLY A 600 -2.80 -4.34 15.88
N VAL A 601 -2.89 -5.65 15.76
CA VAL A 601 -1.78 -6.54 16.10
C VAL A 601 -0.57 -6.19 15.26
N TRP A 602 0.56 -5.99 15.95
CA TRP A 602 1.84 -5.71 15.31
C TRP A 602 2.68 -6.98 15.15
N GLN A 603 2.70 -7.86 16.15
CA GLN A 603 3.66 -8.96 16.20
C GLN A 603 3.16 -10.18 17.00
N LEU A 604 3.56 -11.38 16.53
CA LEU A 604 3.52 -12.63 17.28
C LEU A 604 4.96 -12.97 17.70
N LEU A 605 5.20 -13.04 19.01
CA LEU A 605 6.55 -13.17 19.58
C LEU A 605 6.62 -14.42 20.47
N PRO A 606 7.70 -15.22 20.42
CA PRO A 606 7.91 -16.29 21.38
C PRO A 606 8.19 -15.68 22.78
N VAL A 607 7.58 -16.23 23.83
CA VAL A 607 7.79 -15.76 25.22
C VAL A 607 7.91 -16.93 26.18
N GLY A 608 8.50 -16.69 27.35
CA GLY A 608 8.59 -17.67 28.43
C GLY A 608 9.46 -18.88 28.11
N SER A 609 9.08 -20.04 28.66
CA SER A 609 9.70 -21.34 28.34
C SER A 609 8.98 -22.01 27.17
N ASP A 610 9.71 -22.84 26.40
CA ASP A 610 9.24 -23.60 25.23
C ASP A 610 7.72 -23.86 25.21
N GLY A 611 7.02 -23.28 24.23
CA GLY A 611 5.59 -23.50 24.00
C GLY A 611 4.66 -22.35 24.42
N GLN A 612 5.13 -21.11 24.55
CA GLN A 612 4.26 -19.94 24.69
C GLN A 612 4.59 -18.88 23.65
N ALA A 613 3.57 -18.15 23.21
CA ALA A 613 3.70 -16.94 22.40
C ALA A 613 2.91 -15.80 22.99
N ALA A 614 3.38 -14.59 22.73
CA ALA A 614 2.65 -13.38 23.00
C ALA A 614 2.20 -12.75 21.69
N VAL A 615 0.94 -12.33 21.69
CA VAL A 615 0.43 -11.38 20.72
C VAL A 615 0.51 -10.00 21.36
N VAL A 616 1.21 -9.09 20.70
CA VAL A 616 1.28 -7.68 21.09
C VAL A 616 0.26 -6.90 20.26
N SER A 617 -0.70 -6.28 20.93
CA SER A 617 -1.73 -5.43 20.32
C SER A 617 -1.75 -4.06 20.98
N TRP A 618 -2.25 -3.06 20.25
CA TRP A 618 -2.66 -1.79 20.84
C TRP A 618 -4.17 -1.65 20.71
N GLY A 619 -4.76 -0.84 21.57
CA GLY A 619 -6.19 -0.53 21.58
C GLY A 619 -6.44 0.85 22.14
N TYR A 620 -7.69 1.28 22.15
CA TYR A 620 -8.12 2.54 22.77
C TYR A 620 -8.84 2.21 24.07
N ASP A 621 -8.38 2.80 25.18
CA ASP A 621 -9.10 2.74 26.46
C ASP A 621 -10.09 3.91 26.54
N SER A 622 -11.37 3.59 26.33
CA SER A 622 -12.46 4.56 26.38
C SER A 622 -12.73 5.11 27.78
N ASP A 623 -12.41 4.35 28.84
CA ASP A 623 -12.58 4.78 30.23
C ASP A 623 -11.47 5.75 30.67
N ALA A 624 -10.30 5.67 30.03
CA ALA A 624 -9.18 6.59 30.18
C ALA A 624 -9.21 7.80 29.21
N GLY A 625 -10.28 7.96 28.41
CA GLY A 625 -10.44 9.09 27.48
C GLY A 625 -9.82 8.86 26.10
N ASP A 626 -10.04 7.69 25.52
CA ASP A 626 -9.52 7.23 24.22
C ASP A 626 -7.98 7.18 24.17
N GLN A 627 -7.31 6.88 25.29
CA GLN A 627 -5.85 6.73 25.30
C GLN A 627 -5.45 5.43 24.60
N ARG A 628 -4.40 5.49 23.76
CA ARG A 628 -3.82 4.26 23.20
C ARG A 628 -3.12 3.47 24.31
N VAL A 629 -3.49 2.20 24.47
CA VAL A 629 -2.90 1.28 25.44
C VAL A 629 -2.29 0.10 24.70
N THR A 630 -1.08 -0.27 25.07
CA THR A 630 -0.44 -1.51 24.61
C THR A 630 -0.80 -2.64 25.56
N SER A 631 -1.27 -3.74 25.00
CA SER A 631 -1.66 -4.92 25.77
C SER A 631 -0.98 -6.17 25.25
N LEU A 632 -0.68 -7.06 26.18
CA LEU A 632 -0.07 -8.35 25.93
C LEU A 632 -1.10 -9.47 26.10
N LEU A 633 -1.26 -10.32 25.09
CA LEU A 633 -2.00 -11.56 25.21
C LEU A 633 -1.04 -12.74 25.10
N VAL A 634 -0.84 -13.47 26.20
CA VAL A 634 0.01 -14.67 26.20
C VAL A 634 -0.83 -15.92 26.01
N MET A 635 -0.42 -16.75 25.07
CA MET A 635 -1.07 -18.01 24.71
C MET A 635 -0.10 -19.18 24.84
N ASP A 636 -0.62 -20.30 25.34
CA ASP A 636 0.06 -21.59 25.26
C ASP A 636 -0.09 -22.15 23.82
N LEU A 637 1.01 -22.62 23.26
CA LEU A 637 1.13 -23.06 21.86
C LEU A 637 0.89 -24.56 21.64
#